data_AF-A0A4R4FE64-F1
#
_entry.id   AF-A0A4R4FE64-F1
#
_cell.length_a   1.000
_cell.length_b   1.000
_cell.length_c   1.000
_cell.angle_alpha   90.00
_cell.angle_beta   90.00
_cell.angle_gamma   90.00
#
_symmetry.space_group_name_H-M   'P 1'
#
loop_
_entity.id
_entity.type
_entity.pdbx_description
1 polymer ?
#
loop_
_entity_poly.entity_id
_entity_poly.type
_entity_poly.pdbx_seq_one_letter_code
_entity_poly.pdbx_strand_id
1 'polypeptide(L)'
;MINVSNEFKNYVSLGKRNFLAYIDIVLTDGTTIHLENFNLRTNGLKINDGVTATDTFTVGSCIVNKLTLNISNVESEFSTYDFDGAVVTVYIGLQLPNSLEKIRKGIYTVFEAQYSESAITLECMDNMSKFDVDYAEVNTSYPATLGEIVKDICNYCGVSLNTPDFDNYTYEVAGRPVDEALTCRQMLAYCAQLACCFGRCDTYGRLEFRWFEQEIFEKNDNIDGGIFDDGTPQYISGDIVDGGDFEDYSSGASIDGGTFEDLDAFHHLYSLNSFKVSTDDVVITGVQVTEEFTETEQDKKQTVTVGSPGYILAVSGNKLIQKGTAETVAQYLGGKLIGLKFRPMSTQTLGDPTVEAGDLAYVTDRRQNTYNCLITNLTFNLGGFMSVSCDAETPGKNSSKQYSELTQAIVEIRKEAQKQASSLATVMSQAFGVFKTEEAQEDGSIIYYMHDKPTLAESKCIWKFTADAFAVSTDGGRTWNAGLDSSGNATVNILSAIGINCDWIHAGTLTLGGYNNQNGKLVMQDASGTVQGRWNNGGIYTTGPITSDNPKDKYSISINNGCCYIRGANGTTTGIISYINGGITVDSYGGKTSRLTLTNDGKAMLTSSGSITVGANGTLNLSGNPVNIGGGKTGTANFSDGSYLTFKGGILTGGKTASGSTF
;
A
#
# COMPACT_ATOMS: atom_id res chain seq x y z
N MET A 1 -12.27 -18.32 -13.95
CA MET A 1 -13.32 -18.84 -13.06
C MET A 1 -13.36 -20.36 -13.12
N ILE A 2 -13.76 -21.02 -12.04
CA ILE A 2 -13.94 -22.48 -12.06
C ILE A 2 -15.31 -22.81 -12.65
N ASN A 3 -15.32 -23.56 -13.74
CA ASN A 3 -16.55 -24.02 -14.38
C ASN A 3 -17.24 -25.09 -13.52
N VAL A 4 -18.53 -24.90 -13.32
CA VAL A 4 -19.42 -25.77 -12.53
C VAL A 4 -20.75 -25.97 -13.27
N SER A 5 -21.51 -26.98 -12.88
CA SER A 5 -22.81 -27.24 -13.50
C SER A 5 -23.81 -26.11 -13.26
N ASN A 6 -24.78 -25.94 -14.16
CA ASN A 6 -25.89 -25.00 -13.97
C ASN A 6 -26.73 -25.36 -12.73
N GLU A 7 -26.78 -26.65 -12.36
CA GLU A 7 -27.44 -27.10 -11.14
C GLU A 7 -26.72 -26.60 -9.88
N PHE A 8 -25.38 -26.63 -9.86
CA PHE A 8 -24.56 -26.05 -8.81
C PHE A 8 -24.84 -24.54 -8.66
N LYS A 9 -24.77 -23.79 -9.76
CA LYS A 9 -25.02 -22.32 -9.77
C LYS A 9 -26.40 -21.99 -9.20
N ASN A 10 -27.43 -22.74 -9.62
CA ASN A 10 -28.80 -22.56 -9.13
C ASN A 10 -28.96 -22.90 -7.64
N TYR A 11 -28.30 -23.95 -7.15
CA TYR A 11 -28.34 -24.28 -5.72
C TYR A 11 -27.71 -23.18 -4.86
N VAL A 12 -26.58 -22.66 -5.32
CA VAL A 12 -25.85 -21.58 -4.65
C VAL A 12 -26.66 -20.27 -4.66
N SER A 13 -27.35 -19.95 -5.76
CA SER A 13 -28.22 -18.76 -5.86
C SER A 13 -29.46 -18.85 -4.95
N LEU A 14 -29.98 -20.05 -4.71
CA LEU A 14 -31.04 -20.32 -3.71
C LEU A 14 -30.54 -20.28 -2.25
N GLY A 15 -29.27 -19.94 -2.02
CA GLY A 15 -28.67 -19.85 -0.69
C GLY A 15 -28.27 -21.19 -0.05
N LYS A 16 -28.32 -22.30 -0.81
CA LYS A 16 -27.95 -23.63 -0.31
C LYS A 16 -26.43 -23.84 -0.37
N ARG A 17 -25.69 -23.14 0.51
CA ARG A 17 -24.22 -23.08 0.55
C ARG A 17 -23.58 -24.03 1.58
N ASN A 18 -24.17 -25.20 1.79
CA ASN A 18 -23.64 -26.22 2.72
C ASN A 18 -22.48 -26.98 2.07
N PHE A 19 -21.34 -26.29 1.92
CA PHE A 19 -20.14 -26.86 1.33
C PHE A 19 -19.44 -27.84 2.27
N LEU A 20 -18.85 -28.88 1.70
CA LEU A 20 -18.12 -29.94 2.42
C LEU A 20 -16.68 -29.98 1.95
N ALA A 21 -15.73 -30.09 2.88
CA ALA A 21 -14.33 -30.33 2.54
C ALA A 21 -14.06 -31.81 2.29
N TYR A 22 -13.24 -32.08 1.27
CA TYR A 22 -12.59 -33.36 1.02
C TYR A 22 -11.11 -33.09 0.78
N ILE A 23 -10.23 -33.71 1.56
CA ILE A 23 -8.80 -33.43 1.55
C ILE A 23 -8.06 -34.76 1.46
N ASP A 24 -7.18 -34.86 0.47
CA ASP A 24 -6.27 -35.99 0.33
C ASP A 24 -4.86 -35.52 0.70
N ILE A 25 -4.27 -36.11 1.74
CA ILE A 25 -2.90 -35.84 2.19
C ILE A 25 -2.03 -37.04 1.87
N VAL A 26 -0.98 -36.85 1.07
CA VAL A 26 0.02 -37.86 0.76
C VAL A 26 1.31 -37.52 1.49
N LEU A 27 1.70 -38.34 2.46
CA LEU A 27 2.93 -38.18 3.22
C LEU A 27 4.16 -38.48 2.37
N THR A 28 5.34 -38.09 2.85
CA THR A 28 6.62 -38.30 2.16
C THR A 28 6.99 -39.78 1.98
N ASP A 29 6.44 -40.67 2.83
CA ASP A 29 6.59 -42.12 2.72
C ASP A 29 5.58 -42.78 1.73
N GLY A 30 4.68 -41.99 1.14
CA GLY A 30 3.63 -42.44 0.22
C GLY A 30 2.30 -42.82 0.89
N THR A 31 2.21 -42.77 2.22
CA THR A 31 0.95 -43.01 2.94
C THR A 31 -0.08 -41.95 2.57
N THR A 32 -1.31 -42.38 2.27
CA THR A 32 -2.42 -41.46 1.95
C THR A 32 -3.42 -41.40 3.10
N ILE A 33 -3.73 -40.19 3.55
CA ILE A 33 -4.72 -39.88 4.59
C ILE A 33 -5.86 -39.10 3.92
N HIS A 34 -7.10 -39.55 4.14
CA HIS A 34 -8.30 -38.88 3.64
C HIS A 34 -9.00 -38.18 4.79
N LEU A 35 -9.21 -36.88 4.66
CA LEU A 35 -9.96 -36.08 5.64
C LEU A 35 -11.23 -35.55 4.98
N GLU A 36 -12.32 -35.62 5.74
CA GLU A 36 -13.57 -34.97 5.39
C GLU A 36 -13.91 -33.87 6.41
N ASN A 37 -15.04 -33.19 6.20
CA ASN A 37 -15.47 -32.08 7.04
C ASN A 37 -15.52 -32.40 8.54
N PHE A 38 -15.84 -33.65 8.94
CA PHE A 38 -15.91 -34.04 10.35
C PHE A 38 -14.53 -34.21 11.02
N ASN A 39 -13.47 -34.37 10.23
CA ASN A 39 -12.09 -34.41 10.73
C ASN A 39 -11.54 -33.01 10.99
N LEU A 40 -12.22 -31.95 10.56
CA LEU A 40 -11.78 -30.57 10.72
C LEU A 40 -12.47 -29.91 11.93
N ARG A 41 -11.78 -28.97 12.57
CA ARG A 41 -12.43 -28.04 13.50
C ARG A 41 -13.42 -27.14 12.77
N THR A 42 -14.31 -26.48 13.50
CA THR A 42 -15.19 -25.44 12.95
C THR A 42 -14.34 -24.35 12.26
N ASN A 43 -14.67 -24.03 11.01
CA ASN A 43 -13.87 -23.16 10.13
C ASN A 43 -12.41 -23.62 9.94
N GLY A 44 -12.17 -24.92 10.03
CA GLY A 44 -10.83 -25.53 9.98
C GLY A 44 -10.21 -25.60 8.58
N LEU A 45 -10.76 -24.92 7.59
CA LEU A 45 -10.18 -24.79 6.25
C LEU A 45 -10.25 -23.32 5.82
N LYS A 46 -9.08 -22.77 5.53
CA LYS A 46 -8.91 -21.41 5.03
C LYS A 46 -7.94 -21.39 3.85
N ILE A 47 -8.32 -20.73 2.77
CA ILE A 47 -7.46 -20.53 1.58
C ILE A 47 -7.27 -19.02 1.39
N ASN A 48 -6.02 -18.59 1.33
CA ASN A 48 -5.65 -17.24 0.90
C ASN A 48 -5.11 -17.35 -0.53
N ASP A 49 -5.82 -16.74 -1.47
CA ASP A 49 -5.50 -16.74 -2.90
C ASP A 49 -5.29 -15.30 -3.36
N GLY A 50 -4.17 -15.02 -4.01
CA GLY A 50 -3.77 -13.68 -4.44
C GLY A 50 -2.99 -13.69 -5.74
N VAL A 51 -3.19 -12.67 -6.56
CA VAL A 51 -2.50 -12.51 -7.86
C VAL A 51 -1.83 -11.13 -8.02
N THR A 52 -1.95 -10.25 -7.02
CA THR A 52 -1.18 -9.01 -6.92
C THR A 52 -0.80 -8.76 -5.46
N ALA A 53 0.14 -7.85 -5.23
CA ALA A 53 0.40 -7.36 -3.88
C ALA A 53 -0.86 -6.72 -3.26
N THR A 54 -0.95 -6.73 -1.93
CA THR A 54 -2.03 -6.05 -1.20
C THR A 54 -1.86 -4.53 -1.27
N ASP A 55 -2.98 -3.79 -1.22
CA ASP A 55 -3.04 -2.31 -1.24
C ASP A 55 -2.50 -1.61 -2.51
N THR A 56 -1.88 -2.33 -3.46
CA THR A 56 -1.35 -1.76 -4.71
C THR A 56 -1.66 -2.66 -5.89
N PHE A 57 -2.14 -2.09 -6.98
CA PHE A 57 -2.28 -2.80 -8.23
C PHE A 57 -0.91 -2.85 -8.92
N THR A 58 -0.42 -4.06 -9.16
CA THR A 58 0.88 -4.31 -9.79
C THR A 58 0.73 -5.32 -10.91
N VAL A 59 1.53 -5.15 -11.96
CA VAL A 59 1.65 -6.11 -13.06
C VAL A 59 2.89 -6.96 -12.83
N GLY A 60 2.81 -8.25 -13.17
CA GLY A 60 3.95 -9.15 -13.10
C GLY A 60 4.22 -9.76 -11.75
N SER A 61 3.18 -10.25 -11.06
CA SER A 61 3.34 -10.86 -9.75
C SER A 61 3.30 -12.39 -9.82
N CYS A 62 3.99 -13.04 -8.90
CA CYS A 62 3.97 -14.49 -8.67
C CYS A 62 3.86 -14.73 -7.16
N ILE A 63 2.63 -14.84 -6.67
CA ILE A 63 2.30 -14.94 -5.23
C ILE A 63 2.19 -16.40 -4.83
N VAL A 64 2.77 -16.73 -3.67
CA VAL A 64 2.61 -18.05 -3.04
C VAL A 64 1.28 -18.07 -2.30
N ASN A 65 0.35 -18.90 -2.77
CA ASN A 65 -0.94 -19.06 -2.14
C ASN A 65 -0.86 -20.01 -0.95
N LYS A 66 -1.71 -19.77 0.05
CA LYS A 66 -1.61 -20.44 1.35
C LYS A 66 -2.92 -21.13 1.73
N LEU A 67 -2.82 -22.40 2.08
CA LEU A 67 -3.88 -23.19 2.70
C LEU A 67 -3.56 -23.38 4.18
N THR A 68 -4.54 -23.13 5.05
CA THR A 68 -4.48 -23.47 6.46
C THR A 68 -5.53 -24.54 6.75
N LEU A 69 -5.09 -25.67 7.30
CA LEU A 69 -5.97 -26.74 7.79
C LEU A 69 -5.87 -26.83 9.31
N ASN A 70 -7.01 -26.94 9.97
CA ASN A 70 -7.11 -27.21 11.40
C ASN A 70 -7.84 -28.53 11.61
N ILE A 71 -7.06 -29.59 11.82
CA ILE A 71 -7.51 -30.96 11.95
C ILE A 71 -7.84 -31.21 13.42
N SER A 72 -9.02 -31.77 13.68
CA SER A 72 -9.40 -32.24 15.01
C SER A 72 -8.59 -33.49 15.36
N ASN A 73 -7.90 -33.45 16.50
CA ASN A 73 -7.07 -34.55 16.98
C ASN A 73 -7.40 -34.91 18.44
N VAL A 74 -8.67 -34.79 18.84
CA VAL A 74 -9.13 -35.06 20.22
C VAL A 74 -8.85 -36.49 20.64
N GLU A 75 -9.02 -37.46 19.73
CA GLU A 75 -8.78 -38.88 19.97
C GLU A 75 -7.32 -39.30 19.67
N SER A 76 -6.43 -38.33 19.42
CA SER A 76 -5.02 -38.54 19.07
C SER A 76 -4.75 -39.38 17.80
N GLU A 77 -5.77 -39.63 16.96
CA GLU A 77 -5.73 -40.46 15.76
C GLU A 77 -4.63 -40.07 14.75
N PHE A 78 -4.31 -38.77 14.66
CA PHE A 78 -3.36 -38.25 13.68
C PHE A 78 -1.97 -37.95 14.27
N SER A 79 -1.76 -38.17 15.56
CA SER A 79 -0.54 -37.74 16.29
C SER A 79 0.72 -38.51 15.90
N THR A 80 0.56 -39.68 15.27
CA THR A 80 1.67 -40.54 14.85
C THR A 80 2.21 -40.19 13.47
N TYR A 81 1.48 -39.36 12.70
CA TYR A 81 1.90 -38.98 11.36
C TYR A 81 2.82 -37.78 11.40
N ASP A 82 3.86 -37.82 10.55
CA ASP A 82 4.68 -36.66 10.25
C ASP A 82 4.14 -36.01 8.97
N PHE A 83 3.55 -34.83 9.12
CA PHE A 83 2.98 -34.07 8.00
C PHE A 83 4.00 -33.21 7.27
N ASP A 84 5.24 -33.08 7.74
CA ASP A 84 6.24 -32.21 7.12
C ASP A 84 6.51 -32.61 5.65
N GLY A 85 6.43 -31.64 4.74
CA GLY A 85 6.58 -31.86 3.30
C GLY A 85 5.47 -32.70 2.63
N ALA A 86 4.38 -33.05 3.33
CA ALA A 86 3.27 -33.80 2.75
C ALA A 86 2.54 -33.00 1.66
N VAL A 87 2.01 -33.69 0.65
CA VAL A 87 1.23 -33.07 -0.45
C VAL A 87 -0.26 -33.14 -0.11
N VAL A 88 -0.93 -32.00 -0.16
CA VAL A 88 -2.33 -31.82 0.21
C VAL A 88 -3.14 -31.41 -1.02
N THR A 89 -4.11 -32.22 -1.43
CA THR A 89 -5.07 -31.88 -2.48
C THR A 89 -6.42 -31.56 -1.83
N VAL A 90 -6.98 -30.38 -2.13
CA VAL A 90 -8.23 -29.92 -1.53
C VAL A 90 -9.36 -29.90 -2.55
N TYR A 91 -10.52 -30.40 -2.15
CA TYR A 91 -11.77 -30.25 -2.86
C TYR A 91 -12.86 -29.67 -1.96
N ILE A 92 -13.72 -28.85 -2.54
CA ILE A 92 -14.94 -28.35 -1.93
C ILE A 92 -16.12 -28.95 -2.68
N GLY A 93 -16.94 -29.74 -1.99
CA GLY A 93 -18.11 -30.39 -2.55
C GLY A 93 -19.42 -29.72 -2.17
N LEU A 94 -20.40 -29.79 -3.06
CA LEU A 94 -21.79 -29.43 -2.79
C LEU A 94 -22.70 -30.63 -3.11
N GLN A 95 -23.52 -31.02 -2.14
CA GLN A 95 -24.52 -32.08 -2.33
C GLN A 95 -25.72 -31.53 -3.12
N LEU A 96 -25.88 -32.01 -4.35
CA LEU A 96 -27.03 -31.79 -5.21
C LEU A 96 -28.07 -32.92 -4.99
N PRO A 97 -29.32 -32.79 -5.48
CA PRO A 97 -30.37 -33.80 -5.33
C PRO A 97 -29.96 -35.21 -5.73
N ASN A 98 -29.21 -35.33 -6.84
CA ASN A 98 -28.90 -36.61 -7.46
C ASN A 98 -27.39 -36.90 -7.53
N SER A 99 -26.53 -35.99 -7.08
CA SER A 99 -25.09 -36.09 -7.23
C SER A 99 -24.34 -35.26 -6.18
N LEU A 100 -23.06 -35.58 -5.99
CA LEU A 100 -22.12 -34.73 -5.27
C LEU A 100 -21.16 -34.13 -6.29
N GLU A 101 -21.19 -32.82 -6.46
CA GLU A 101 -20.26 -32.11 -7.34
C GLU A 101 -19.09 -31.59 -6.50
N LYS A 102 -17.87 -31.99 -6.86
CA LYS A 102 -16.63 -31.61 -6.16
C LYS A 102 -15.79 -30.67 -7.02
N ILE A 103 -15.43 -29.54 -6.45
CA ILE A 103 -14.56 -28.53 -7.05
C ILE A 103 -13.17 -28.67 -6.45
N ARG A 104 -12.14 -28.90 -7.27
CA ARG A 104 -10.76 -28.88 -6.81
C ARG A 104 -10.33 -27.44 -6.51
N LYS A 105 -9.68 -27.20 -5.37
CA LYS A 105 -9.22 -25.87 -4.92
C LYS A 105 -7.71 -25.70 -4.86
N GLY A 106 -6.95 -26.74 -5.18
CA GLY A 106 -5.51 -26.65 -5.32
C GLY A 106 -4.75 -27.85 -4.80
N ILE A 107 -3.46 -27.85 -5.11
CA ILE A 107 -2.45 -28.76 -4.59
C ILE A 107 -1.44 -27.92 -3.81
N TYR A 108 -1.22 -28.29 -2.56
CA TYR A 108 -0.36 -27.58 -1.62
C TYR A 108 0.66 -28.55 -1.02
N THR A 109 1.77 -28.04 -0.53
CA THR A 109 2.77 -28.78 0.25
C THR A 109 2.78 -28.23 1.66
N VAL A 110 2.76 -29.10 2.67
CA VAL A 110 2.88 -28.70 4.08
C VAL A 110 4.25 -28.07 4.29
N PHE A 111 4.25 -26.81 4.73
CA PHE A 111 5.46 -26.06 5.07
C PHE A 111 5.72 -26.06 6.58
N GLU A 112 4.65 -26.03 7.38
CA GLU A 112 4.74 -26.08 8.84
C GLU A 112 3.57 -26.89 9.41
N ALA A 113 3.88 -27.78 10.36
CA ALA A 113 2.89 -28.55 11.11
C ALA A 113 3.01 -28.24 12.61
N GLN A 114 1.92 -27.80 13.22
CA GLN A 114 1.86 -27.48 14.64
C GLN A 114 0.91 -28.44 15.37
N TYR A 115 1.41 -29.06 16.43
CA TYR A 115 0.67 -30.05 17.21
C TYR A 115 0.26 -29.47 18.56
N SER A 116 -1.02 -29.56 18.88
CA SER A 116 -1.58 -29.26 20.20
C SER A 116 -2.29 -30.49 20.75
N GLU A 117 -2.68 -30.46 22.04
CA GLU A 117 -3.33 -31.60 22.70
C GLU A 117 -4.58 -32.13 21.97
N SER A 118 -5.28 -31.29 21.20
CA SER A 118 -6.55 -31.67 20.59
C SER A 118 -6.72 -31.23 19.13
N ALA A 119 -5.68 -30.67 18.52
CA ALA A 119 -5.72 -30.22 17.13
C ALA A 119 -4.33 -30.21 16.49
N ILE A 120 -4.29 -30.41 15.19
CA ILE A 120 -3.10 -30.25 14.35
C ILE A 120 -3.38 -29.14 13.35
N THR A 121 -2.53 -28.12 13.32
CA THR A 121 -2.61 -27.03 12.34
C THR A 121 -1.55 -27.24 11.27
N LEU A 122 -1.97 -27.36 10.02
CA LEU A 122 -1.08 -27.43 8.86
C LEU A 122 -1.13 -26.11 8.11
N GLU A 123 0.04 -25.52 7.90
CA GLU A 123 0.23 -24.38 7.04
C GLU A 123 0.90 -24.86 5.76
N CYS A 124 0.15 -24.82 4.66
CA CYS A 124 0.56 -25.36 3.38
C CYS A 124 0.70 -24.25 2.35
N MET A 125 1.67 -24.40 1.45
CA MET A 125 1.95 -23.47 0.35
C MET A 125 1.69 -24.15 -0.98
N ASP A 126 1.17 -23.43 -1.97
CA ASP A 126 1.01 -23.99 -3.31
C ASP A 126 2.37 -24.20 -4.00
N ASN A 127 2.34 -24.77 -5.21
CA ASN A 127 3.57 -25.05 -5.96
C ASN A 127 4.36 -23.79 -6.37
N MET A 128 3.82 -22.58 -6.17
CA MET A 128 4.58 -21.36 -6.41
C MET A 128 5.80 -21.26 -5.47
N SER A 129 5.69 -21.83 -4.26
CA SER A 129 6.80 -21.90 -3.28
C SER A 129 8.01 -22.67 -3.80
N LYS A 130 7.85 -23.59 -4.76
CA LYS A 130 8.95 -24.36 -5.36
C LYS A 130 9.89 -23.50 -6.20
N PHE A 131 9.46 -22.30 -6.57
CA PHE A 131 10.28 -21.34 -7.31
C PHE A 131 11.11 -20.43 -6.39
N ASP A 132 11.03 -20.57 -5.06
CA ASP A 132 11.92 -19.87 -4.10
C ASP A 132 13.31 -20.53 -4.00
N VAL A 133 13.87 -20.88 -5.17
CA VAL A 133 15.23 -21.42 -5.36
C VAL A 133 16.04 -20.48 -6.24
N ASP A 134 17.37 -20.58 -6.16
CA ASP A 134 18.28 -19.70 -6.89
C ASP A 134 18.18 -19.93 -8.41
N TYR A 135 18.04 -18.84 -9.17
CA TYR A 135 17.98 -18.90 -10.63
C TYR A 135 19.33 -19.28 -11.25
N ALA A 136 20.45 -19.04 -10.54
CA ALA A 136 21.80 -19.33 -11.02
C ALA A 136 21.99 -20.77 -11.56
N GLU A 137 21.24 -21.74 -11.02
CA GLU A 137 21.30 -23.15 -11.38
C GLU A 137 20.46 -23.53 -12.61
N VAL A 138 19.61 -22.61 -13.10
CA VAL A 138 18.76 -22.81 -14.27
C VAL A 138 19.56 -22.60 -15.57
N ASN A 139 19.67 -23.66 -16.36
CA ASN A 139 20.44 -23.71 -17.62
C ASN A 139 19.68 -23.12 -18.82
N THR A 140 19.35 -21.83 -18.77
CA THR A 140 18.80 -21.10 -19.93
C THR A 140 19.91 -20.51 -20.80
N SER A 141 19.86 -20.78 -22.10
CA SER A 141 20.81 -20.25 -23.08
C SER A 141 20.30 -18.95 -23.69
N TYR A 142 21.01 -17.84 -23.48
CA TYR A 142 20.66 -16.51 -24.00
C TYR A 142 21.36 -16.23 -25.35
N PRO A 143 20.76 -15.43 -26.26
CA PRO A 143 19.46 -14.77 -26.15
C PRO A 143 18.30 -15.78 -26.07
N ALA A 144 17.31 -15.49 -25.24
CA ALA A 144 16.19 -16.39 -24.93
C ALA A 144 14.88 -15.63 -24.90
N THR A 145 13.81 -16.26 -25.39
CA THR A 145 12.45 -15.74 -25.27
C THR A 145 11.92 -15.87 -23.84
N LEU A 146 10.91 -15.07 -23.46
CA LEU A 146 10.24 -15.24 -22.17
C LEU A 146 9.69 -16.66 -21.99
N GLY A 147 9.13 -17.24 -23.06
CA GLY A 147 8.63 -18.61 -23.07
C GLY A 147 9.71 -19.65 -22.76
N GLU A 148 10.90 -19.51 -23.34
CA GLU A 148 12.05 -20.39 -23.04
C GLU A 148 12.53 -20.25 -21.60
N ILE A 149 12.68 -19.01 -21.11
CA ILE A 149 13.07 -18.73 -19.71
C ILE A 149 12.09 -19.39 -18.73
N VAL A 150 10.79 -19.16 -18.92
CA VAL A 150 9.73 -19.73 -18.06
C VAL A 150 9.74 -21.26 -18.13
N LYS A 151 9.87 -21.84 -19.33
CA LYS A 151 9.90 -23.29 -19.53
C LYS A 151 11.10 -23.93 -18.81
N ASP A 152 12.28 -23.33 -18.92
CA ASP A 152 13.48 -23.84 -18.25
C ASP A 152 13.37 -23.76 -16.73
N ILE A 153 12.81 -22.66 -16.19
CA ILE A 153 12.52 -22.51 -14.76
C ILE A 153 11.54 -23.60 -14.29
N CYS A 154 10.46 -23.83 -15.03
CA CYS A 154 9.47 -24.87 -14.74
C CYS A 154 10.10 -26.27 -14.72
N ASN A 155 10.93 -26.59 -15.71
CA ASN A 155 11.65 -27.87 -15.78
C ASN A 155 12.59 -28.04 -14.59
N TYR A 156 13.33 -26.99 -14.22
CA TYR A 156 14.25 -27.01 -13.10
C TYR A 156 13.54 -27.22 -11.76
N CYS A 157 12.43 -26.50 -11.52
CA CYS A 157 11.69 -26.54 -10.27
C CYS A 157 10.70 -27.71 -10.17
N GLY A 158 10.58 -28.54 -11.22
CA GLY A 158 9.68 -29.69 -11.26
C GLY A 158 8.19 -29.30 -11.26
N VAL A 159 7.85 -28.15 -11.86
CA VAL A 159 6.47 -27.65 -11.98
C VAL A 159 6.08 -27.64 -13.45
N SER A 160 4.92 -28.22 -13.79
CA SER A 160 4.43 -28.22 -15.17
C SER A 160 3.89 -26.84 -15.57
N LEU A 161 4.15 -26.41 -16.81
CA LEU A 161 3.62 -25.17 -17.38
C LEU A 161 2.30 -25.45 -18.14
N ASN A 162 1.21 -24.78 -17.76
CA ASN A 162 -0.12 -24.92 -18.37
C ASN A 162 -0.31 -23.98 -19.57
N THR A 163 0.29 -22.78 -19.52
CA THR A 163 0.17 -21.75 -20.56
C THR A 163 1.54 -21.50 -21.21
N PRO A 164 2.01 -22.34 -22.14
CA PRO A 164 3.30 -22.13 -22.80
C PRO A 164 3.32 -20.92 -23.74
N ASP A 165 2.18 -20.62 -24.35
CA ASP A 165 2.01 -19.53 -25.32
C ASP A 165 1.26 -18.34 -24.68
N PHE A 166 1.79 -17.83 -23.57
CA PHE A 166 1.22 -16.67 -22.87
C PHE A 166 1.54 -15.36 -23.60
N ASP A 167 0.90 -14.26 -23.21
CA ASP A 167 1.13 -12.95 -23.85
C ASP A 167 2.61 -12.54 -23.86
N ASN A 168 3.06 -11.99 -25.00
CA ASN A 168 4.46 -11.59 -25.19
C ASN A 168 5.52 -12.69 -25.00
N TYR A 169 5.15 -13.98 -24.99
CA TYR A 169 6.10 -15.07 -24.72
C TYR A 169 7.31 -15.10 -25.68
N THR A 170 7.16 -14.54 -26.89
CA THR A 170 8.21 -14.45 -27.91
C THR A 170 9.18 -13.28 -27.72
N TYR A 171 8.95 -12.41 -26.73
CA TYR A 171 9.87 -11.31 -26.42
C TYR A 171 11.25 -11.86 -26.08
N GLU A 172 12.26 -11.44 -26.83
CA GLU A 172 13.64 -11.92 -26.70
C GLU A 172 14.43 -11.06 -25.70
N VAL A 173 15.03 -11.71 -24.72
CA VAL A 173 15.98 -11.12 -23.79
C VAL A 173 17.39 -11.43 -24.29
N ALA A 174 18.19 -10.40 -24.54
CA ALA A 174 19.49 -10.55 -25.19
C ALA A 174 20.54 -11.23 -24.29
N GLY A 175 20.53 -10.89 -23.00
CA GLY A 175 21.52 -11.38 -22.03
C GLY A 175 20.90 -11.92 -20.74
N ARG A 176 21.62 -12.81 -20.07
CA ARG A 176 21.24 -13.29 -18.74
C ARG A 176 21.41 -12.18 -17.69
N PRO A 177 20.44 -11.97 -16.78
CA PRO A 177 20.64 -11.11 -15.62
C PRO A 177 21.83 -11.56 -14.75
N VAL A 178 22.66 -10.63 -14.30
CA VAL A 178 23.79 -10.89 -13.39
C VAL A 178 23.38 -10.52 -11.96
N ASP A 179 23.12 -11.53 -11.12
CA ASP A 179 22.86 -11.38 -9.68
C ASP A 179 23.00 -12.74 -8.96
N GLU A 180 23.69 -12.75 -7.83
CA GLU A 180 23.91 -13.94 -7.00
C GLU A 180 22.71 -14.25 -6.07
N ALA A 181 21.70 -13.38 -5.98
CA ALA A 181 20.55 -13.57 -5.08
C ALA A 181 19.18 -13.63 -5.79
N LEU A 182 19.16 -13.86 -7.10
CA LEU A 182 17.93 -13.84 -7.90
C LEU A 182 17.23 -15.19 -7.89
N THR A 183 15.99 -15.24 -7.37
CA THR A 183 15.23 -16.49 -7.35
C THR A 183 14.49 -16.77 -8.66
N CYS A 184 14.20 -18.05 -8.92
CA CYS A 184 13.33 -18.47 -10.01
C CYS A 184 11.97 -17.75 -9.98
N ARG A 185 11.37 -17.58 -8.80
CA ARG A 185 10.08 -16.88 -8.65
C ARG A 185 10.17 -15.41 -9.03
N GLN A 186 11.27 -14.74 -8.67
CA GLN A 186 11.50 -13.36 -9.05
C GLN A 186 11.71 -13.22 -10.57
N MET A 187 12.39 -14.18 -11.19
CA MET A 187 12.49 -14.26 -12.65
C MET A 187 11.15 -14.50 -13.34
N LEU A 188 10.30 -15.39 -12.81
CA LEU A 188 8.94 -15.59 -13.31
C LEU A 188 8.11 -14.30 -13.18
N ALA A 189 8.24 -13.57 -12.08
CA ALA A 189 7.58 -12.26 -11.90
C ALA A 189 8.06 -11.25 -12.96
N TYR A 190 9.36 -11.22 -13.28
CA TYR A 190 9.90 -10.40 -14.35
C TYR A 190 9.33 -10.76 -15.74
N CYS A 191 9.23 -12.05 -16.05
CA CYS A 191 8.59 -12.53 -17.27
C CYS A 191 7.10 -12.14 -17.31
N ALA A 192 6.38 -12.38 -16.20
CA ALA A 192 4.97 -12.00 -16.06
C ALA A 192 4.76 -10.50 -16.29
N GLN A 193 5.68 -9.67 -15.78
CA GLN A 193 5.59 -8.23 -15.90
C GLN A 193 5.73 -7.76 -17.35
N LEU A 194 6.71 -8.29 -18.07
CA LEU A 194 6.92 -8.01 -19.50
C LEU A 194 5.78 -8.53 -20.38
N ALA A 195 5.10 -9.59 -19.94
CA ALA A 195 3.93 -10.17 -20.57
C ALA A 195 2.61 -9.48 -20.21
N CYS A 196 2.62 -8.48 -19.32
CA CYS A 196 1.41 -7.86 -18.78
C CYS A 196 0.42 -8.87 -18.18
N CYS A 197 0.93 -9.80 -17.37
CA CYS A 197 0.13 -10.83 -16.71
C CYS A 197 0.59 -11.07 -15.26
N PHE A 198 -0.08 -11.98 -14.57
CA PHE A 198 0.38 -12.55 -13.30
C PHE A 198 0.59 -14.05 -13.46
N GLY A 199 1.56 -14.60 -12.74
CA GLY A 199 1.79 -16.04 -12.66
C GLY A 199 1.12 -16.62 -11.41
N ARG A 200 0.38 -17.71 -11.57
CA ARG A 200 -0.21 -18.48 -10.45
C ARG A 200 -0.07 -19.97 -10.69
N CYS A 201 -0.17 -20.77 -9.63
CA CYS A 201 -0.42 -22.20 -9.79
C CYS A 201 -1.92 -22.45 -9.90
N ASP A 202 -2.33 -23.22 -10.91
CA ASP A 202 -3.72 -23.63 -11.10
C ASP A 202 -4.15 -24.66 -10.06
N THR A 203 -5.43 -25.08 -10.11
CA THR A 203 -5.97 -26.06 -9.16
C THR A 203 -5.31 -27.45 -9.25
N TYR A 204 -4.53 -27.72 -10.31
CA TYR A 204 -3.74 -28.93 -10.53
C TYR A 204 -2.25 -28.74 -10.16
N GLY A 205 -1.87 -27.59 -9.61
CA GLY A 205 -0.50 -27.27 -9.21
C GLY A 205 0.44 -26.97 -10.39
N ARG A 206 -0.09 -26.63 -11.57
CA ARG A 206 0.68 -26.26 -12.77
C ARG A 206 0.81 -24.74 -12.82
N LEU A 207 1.96 -24.21 -13.23
CA LEU A 207 2.14 -22.77 -13.44
C LEU A 207 1.30 -22.31 -14.64
N GLU A 208 0.53 -21.24 -14.47
CA GLU A 208 -0.17 -20.56 -15.55
C GLU A 208 0.03 -19.04 -15.44
N PHE A 209 0.08 -18.37 -16.59
CA PHE A 209 0.06 -16.93 -16.70
C PHE A 209 -1.32 -16.50 -17.17
N ARG A 210 -1.96 -15.61 -16.43
CA ARG A 210 -3.31 -15.11 -16.71
C ARG A 210 -3.37 -13.59 -16.57
N TRP A 211 -4.38 -13.01 -17.18
CA TRP A 211 -4.67 -11.60 -17.08
C TRP A 211 -6.16 -11.36 -16.89
N PHE A 212 -6.51 -10.15 -16.44
CA PHE A 212 -7.89 -9.69 -16.28
C PHE A 212 -8.45 -9.28 -17.66
N GLU A 213 -9.24 -10.15 -18.29
CA GLU A 213 -9.82 -9.94 -19.64
C GLU A 213 -11.03 -8.98 -19.61
N GLN A 214 -10.76 -7.68 -19.47
CA GLN A 214 -11.80 -6.66 -19.20
C GLN A 214 -12.70 -6.28 -20.38
N GLU A 215 -12.50 -6.85 -21.57
CA GLU A 215 -13.47 -6.72 -22.69
C GLU A 215 -14.89 -7.11 -22.24
N ILE A 216 -15.00 -7.93 -21.20
CA ILE A 216 -16.26 -8.30 -20.53
C ILE A 216 -16.99 -7.08 -19.93
N PHE A 217 -16.26 -6.14 -19.32
CA PHE A 217 -16.86 -4.91 -18.81
C PHE A 217 -17.29 -3.98 -19.94
N GLU A 218 -16.48 -3.85 -20.99
CA GLU A 218 -16.76 -2.98 -22.14
C GLU A 218 -17.98 -3.46 -22.95
N LYS A 219 -18.19 -4.78 -23.06
CA LYS A 219 -19.40 -5.35 -23.71
C LYS A 219 -20.69 -4.94 -23.00
N ASN A 220 -20.65 -4.81 -21.67
CA ASN A 220 -21.82 -4.52 -20.84
C ASN A 220 -22.01 -3.02 -20.56
N ASP A 221 -20.96 -2.19 -20.73
CA ASP A 221 -21.02 -0.73 -20.53
C ASP A 221 -21.81 0.01 -21.63
N ASN A 222 -22.21 -0.66 -22.72
CA ASN A 222 -22.95 -0.09 -23.85
C ASN A 222 -24.48 -0.07 -23.69
N ILE A 223 -25.02 -0.25 -22.48
CA ILE A 223 -26.46 -0.26 -22.21
C ILE A 223 -26.78 0.79 -21.14
N ASP A 224 -27.28 1.95 -21.56
CA ASP A 224 -27.82 2.99 -20.68
C ASP A 224 -29.31 3.18 -21.00
N GLY A 225 -30.19 2.81 -20.07
CA GLY A 225 -31.64 2.94 -20.22
C GLY A 225 -32.17 4.34 -19.86
N GLY A 226 -31.29 5.30 -19.55
CA GLY A 226 -31.65 6.63 -19.09
C GLY A 226 -32.23 6.66 -17.66
N ILE A 227 -32.61 7.85 -17.21
CA ILE A 227 -33.31 8.06 -15.94
C ILE A 227 -34.76 8.48 -16.21
N PHE A 228 -35.66 8.14 -15.29
CA PHE A 228 -37.03 8.68 -15.29
C PHE A 228 -36.97 10.18 -14.97
N ASP A 229 -36.97 11.02 -16.01
CA ASP A 229 -37.08 12.47 -15.90
C ASP A 229 -38.47 12.98 -16.30
N ASP A 230 -38.79 14.21 -15.88
CA ASP A 230 -40.08 14.88 -16.08
C ASP A 230 -40.15 15.69 -17.38
N GLY A 231 -39.29 15.37 -18.35
CA GLY A 231 -39.25 16.01 -19.67
C GLY A 231 -40.51 15.74 -20.50
N THR A 232 -40.72 16.55 -21.55
CA THR A 232 -41.77 16.32 -22.56
C THR A 232 -41.15 16.28 -23.97
N PRO A 233 -41.20 15.14 -24.69
CA PRO A 233 -41.68 13.83 -24.22
C PRO A 233 -40.87 13.33 -23.01
N GLN A 234 -41.44 12.48 -22.15
CA GLN A 234 -40.72 11.85 -21.03
C GLN A 234 -39.44 11.18 -21.57
N TYR A 235 -38.39 11.07 -20.75
CA TYR A 235 -37.10 10.44 -21.12
C TYR A 235 -36.14 11.32 -21.95
N ILE A 236 -36.05 12.63 -21.68
CA ILE A 236 -35.13 13.53 -22.43
C ILE A 236 -33.66 13.17 -22.24
N SER A 237 -33.31 12.53 -21.12
CA SER A 237 -31.95 12.12 -20.77
C SER A 237 -31.53 10.72 -21.27
N GLY A 238 -32.33 10.05 -22.10
CA GLY A 238 -32.01 8.71 -22.62
C GLY A 238 -30.93 8.71 -23.71
N ASP A 239 -29.78 8.11 -23.42
CA ASP A 239 -28.70 7.80 -24.36
C ASP A 239 -28.87 6.40 -25.01
N ILE A 240 -28.25 6.21 -26.19
CA ILE A 240 -27.94 5.00 -27.00
C ILE A 240 -28.99 3.85 -27.17
N VAL A 241 -29.73 3.37 -26.16
CA VAL A 241 -30.68 2.24 -26.28
C VAL A 241 -32.01 2.55 -25.59
N ASP A 242 -32.95 3.16 -26.31
CA ASP A 242 -34.34 3.31 -25.85
C ASP A 242 -35.12 2.01 -26.10
N GLY A 243 -35.59 1.40 -25.02
CA GLY A 243 -36.34 0.13 -25.02
C GLY A 243 -37.76 0.22 -25.59
N GLY A 244 -38.13 1.37 -26.17
CA GLY A 244 -39.44 1.65 -26.74
C GLY A 244 -40.34 2.40 -25.75
N ASP A 245 -41.57 2.69 -26.18
CA ASP A 245 -42.57 3.31 -25.32
C ASP A 245 -43.51 2.25 -24.69
N PHE A 246 -44.23 2.63 -23.63
CA PHE A 246 -45.18 1.73 -22.95
C PHE A 246 -46.46 1.45 -23.76
N GLU A 247 -46.60 2.02 -24.96
CA GLU A 247 -47.77 1.89 -25.83
C GLU A 247 -47.54 0.90 -26.98
N ASP A 248 -46.29 0.77 -27.45
CA ASP A 248 -45.86 -0.10 -28.54
C ASP A 248 -44.63 -0.94 -28.18
N TYR A 249 -44.89 -2.11 -27.57
CA TYR A 249 -43.90 -3.14 -27.28
C TYR A 249 -43.26 -3.80 -28.52
N SER A 250 -43.62 -3.35 -29.74
CA SER A 250 -43.09 -3.86 -31.01
C SER A 250 -42.20 -2.87 -31.75
N SER A 251 -42.03 -1.65 -31.25
CA SER A 251 -41.04 -0.67 -31.72
C SER A 251 -39.99 -0.38 -30.64
N GLY A 252 -38.77 -0.09 -31.07
CA GLY A 252 -37.62 0.16 -30.18
C GLY A 252 -36.39 -0.71 -30.49
N ALA A 253 -35.30 -0.45 -29.77
CA ALA A 253 -34.10 -1.28 -29.84
C ALA A 253 -34.27 -2.51 -28.93
N SER A 254 -34.13 -3.71 -29.49
CA SER A 254 -34.10 -4.96 -28.72
C SER A 254 -32.64 -5.37 -28.54
N ILE A 255 -32.21 -5.46 -27.28
CA ILE A 255 -30.93 -6.05 -26.90
C ILE A 255 -31.20 -7.32 -26.09
N ASP A 256 -30.55 -8.42 -26.47
CA ASP A 256 -30.60 -9.67 -25.72
C ASP A 256 -29.80 -9.46 -24.41
N GLY A 257 -30.39 -9.81 -23.27
CA GLY A 257 -29.75 -9.72 -21.96
C GLY A 257 -28.62 -10.75 -21.75
N GLY A 258 -28.33 -11.52 -22.80
CA GLY A 258 -27.32 -12.57 -22.81
C GLY A 258 -27.88 -13.91 -22.37
N THR A 259 -27.01 -14.90 -22.46
CA THR A 259 -27.24 -16.28 -22.07
C THR A 259 -26.59 -16.55 -20.70
N PHE A 260 -26.93 -17.69 -20.07
CA PHE A 260 -26.19 -18.13 -18.87
C PHE A 260 -24.70 -18.40 -19.15
N GLU A 261 -24.31 -18.57 -20.41
CA GLU A 261 -22.91 -18.73 -20.82
C GLU A 261 -22.17 -17.38 -20.76
N ASP A 262 -22.86 -16.26 -20.99
CA ASP A 262 -22.28 -14.91 -20.86
C ASP A 262 -22.00 -14.55 -19.39
N LEU A 263 -22.66 -15.20 -18.44
CA LEU A 263 -22.36 -15.11 -17.00
C LEU A 263 -21.15 -15.94 -16.58
N ASP A 264 -20.61 -16.79 -17.46
CA ASP A 264 -19.38 -17.56 -17.20
C ASP A 264 -18.11 -16.75 -17.46
N ALA A 265 -18.27 -15.44 -17.68
CA ALA A 265 -17.19 -14.49 -17.87
C ALA A 265 -16.86 -13.68 -16.59
N PHE A 266 -17.81 -13.52 -15.66
CA PHE A 266 -17.63 -12.72 -14.44
C PHE A 266 -18.46 -13.23 -13.24
N HIS A 267 -18.08 -12.81 -12.04
CA HIS A 267 -18.88 -13.02 -10.82
C HIS A 267 -19.76 -11.81 -10.51
N HIS A 268 -20.93 -12.02 -9.90
CA HIS A 268 -21.76 -10.94 -9.37
C HIS A 268 -21.89 -11.05 -7.85
N LEU A 269 -21.25 -10.13 -7.12
CA LEU A 269 -21.27 -10.09 -5.66
C LEU A 269 -22.27 -9.03 -5.18
N TYR A 270 -23.40 -9.47 -4.65
CA TYR A 270 -24.47 -8.58 -4.16
C TYR A 270 -24.89 -8.86 -2.71
N SER A 271 -24.60 -10.06 -2.20
CA SER A 271 -24.89 -10.46 -0.82
C SER A 271 -23.72 -10.10 0.09
N LEU A 272 -23.62 -8.82 0.46
CA LEU A 272 -22.47 -8.25 1.17
C LEU A 272 -22.72 -8.11 2.68
N ASN A 273 -21.79 -8.62 3.49
CA ASN A 273 -21.76 -8.48 4.95
C ASN A 273 -21.02 -7.21 5.40
N SER A 274 -19.89 -6.90 4.76
CA SER A 274 -19.14 -5.65 4.93
C SER A 274 -18.67 -5.14 3.57
N PHE A 275 -18.56 -3.83 3.39
CA PHE A 275 -18.19 -3.23 2.10
C PHE A 275 -17.44 -1.91 2.33
N LYS A 276 -16.24 -1.81 1.75
CA LYS A 276 -15.43 -0.59 1.67
C LYS A 276 -15.11 -0.36 0.20
N VAL A 277 -15.39 0.83 -0.30
CA VAL A 277 -15.20 1.17 -1.71
C VAL A 277 -14.59 2.57 -1.81
N SER A 278 -13.69 2.77 -2.76
CA SER A 278 -13.10 4.08 -3.04
C SER A 278 -14.12 5.02 -3.68
N THR A 279 -13.92 6.34 -3.50
CA THR A 279 -14.79 7.38 -4.08
C THR A 279 -14.73 7.41 -5.60
N ASP A 280 -13.56 7.10 -6.15
CA ASP A 280 -13.26 7.22 -7.58
C ASP A 280 -12.81 5.89 -8.17
N ASP A 281 -13.09 5.68 -9.45
CA ASP A 281 -12.49 4.59 -10.22
C ASP A 281 -10.99 4.87 -10.42
N VAL A 282 -10.21 3.80 -10.43
CA VAL A 282 -8.87 3.84 -11.02
C VAL A 282 -9.04 3.71 -12.52
N VAL A 283 -8.47 4.65 -13.26
CA VAL A 283 -8.32 4.61 -14.72
C VAL A 283 -6.83 4.75 -15.00
N ILE A 284 -6.19 3.71 -15.50
CA ILE A 284 -4.76 3.77 -15.82
C ILE A 284 -4.59 4.70 -17.03
N THR A 285 -3.93 5.84 -16.82
CA THR A 285 -3.74 6.87 -17.86
C THR A 285 -2.37 6.77 -18.52
N GLY A 286 -1.41 6.12 -17.86
CA GLY A 286 -0.07 5.93 -18.41
C GLY A 286 0.69 4.79 -17.76
N VAL A 287 1.76 4.37 -18.44
CA VAL A 287 2.71 3.38 -17.96
C VAL A 287 4.10 3.99 -18.04
N GLN A 288 4.87 3.87 -16.97
CA GLN A 288 6.25 4.32 -16.90
C GLN A 288 7.16 3.12 -16.71
N VAL A 289 8.13 2.93 -17.61
CA VAL A 289 9.06 1.81 -17.60
C VAL A 289 10.48 2.33 -17.43
N THR A 290 11.25 1.73 -16.52
CA THR A 290 12.66 2.05 -16.31
C THR A 290 13.52 0.83 -16.61
N GLU A 291 14.59 1.04 -17.36
CA GLU A 291 15.59 0.01 -17.66
C GLU A 291 16.33 -0.43 -16.39
N GLU A 292 16.82 -1.66 -16.38
CA GLU A 292 17.54 -2.21 -15.24
C GLU A 292 18.88 -2.82 -15.67
N PHE A 293 19.94 -2.04 -15.49
CA PHE A 293 21.33 -2.46 -15.64
C PHE A 293 22.23 -1.63 -14.72
N THR A 294 23.48 -2.06 -14.54
CA THR A 294 24.47 -1.29 -13.78
C THR A 294 24.83 -0.01 -14.54
N GLU A 295 24.47 1.14 -13.99
CA GLU A 295 24.78 2.43 -14.60
C GLU A 295 26.29 2.71 -14.62
N THR A 296 26.74 3.35 -15.70
CA THR A 296 28.10 3.87 -15.84
C THR A 296 28.02 5.37 -16.16
N GLU A 297 29.16 6.06 -16.22
CA GLU A 297 29.17 7.49 -16.60
C GLU A 297 28.61 7.76 -18.01
N GLN A 298 28.65 6.75 -18.88
CA GLN A 298 28.20 6.83 -20.28
C GLN A 298 26.79 6.27 -20.45
N ASP A 299 26.39 5.33 -19.60
CA ASP A 299 25.16 4.57 -19.72
C ASP A 299 24.32 4.71 -18.47
N LYS A 300 23.27 5.54 -18.56
CA LYS A 300 22.27 5.72 -17.51
C LYS A 300 20.99 4.99 -17.86
N LYS A 301 20.27 4.50 -16.85
CA LYS A 301 18.97 3.86 -17.06
C LYS A 301 18.02 4.83 -17.71
N GLN A 302 17.43 4.44 -18.82
CA GLN A 302 16.39 5.24 -19.45
C GLN A 302 15.05 4.94 -18.76
N THR A 303 14.28 6.00 -18.49
CA THR A 303 12.87 5.89 -18.10
C THR A 303 11.99 6.42 -19.22
N VAL A 304 11.05 5.62 -19.69
CA VAL A 304 10.09 5.99 -20.74
C VAL A 304 8.69 5.97 -20.17
N THR A 305 7.91 7.01 -20.44
CA THR A 305 6.48 7.09 -20.08
C THR A 305 5.63 7.13 -21.33
N VAL A 306 4.64 6.25 -21.42
CA VAL A 306 3.60 6.23 -22.46
C VAL A 306 2.26 6.56 -21.82
N GLY A 307 1.46 7.43 -22.46
CA GLY A 307 0.15 7.86 -21.97
C GLY A 307 0.13 9.30 -21.44
N SER A 308 -0.89 9.62 -20.65
CA SER A 308 -1.11 10.96 -20.08
C SER A 308 -0.94 11.00 -18.55
N PRO A 309 -0.65 12.18 -17.96
CA PRO A 309 -0.59 12.33 -16.51
C PRO A 309 -1.91 11.95 -15.83
N GLY A 310 -1.82 11.30 -14.66
CA GLY A 310 -2.97 10.77 -13.94
C GLY A 310 -2.58 9.58 -13.09
N TYR A 311 -3.22 8.43 -13.30
CA TYR A 311 -2.82 7.17 -12.67
C TYR A 311 -1.75 6.48 -13.52
N ILE A 312 -0.48 6.63 -13.13
CA ILE A 312 0.64 6.02 -13.85
C ILE A 312 1.06 4.74 -13.14
N LEU A 313 1.10 3.64 -13.89
CA LEU A 313 1.68 2.39 -13.41
C LEU A 313 3.18 2.39 -13.67
N ALA A 314 3.99 2.42 -12.62
CA ALA A 314 5.43 2.36 -12.70
C ALA A 314 5.94 0.91 -12.71
N VAL A 315 6.85 0.61 -13.64
CA VAL A 315 7.53 -0.67 -13.82
C VAL A 315 9.03 -0.40 -13.77
N SER A 316 9.69 -0.90 -12.72
CA SER A 316 11.12 -0.71 -12.48
C SER A 316 11.69 -1.91 -11.72
N GLY A 317 13.03 -2.02 -11.71
CA GLY A 317 13.71 -3.11 -11.01
C GLY A 317 13.65 -4.48 -11.71
N ASN A 318 13.09 -4.54 -12.92
CA ASN A 318 13.00 -5.76 -13.72
C ASN A 318 14.23 -5.90 -14.62
N LYS A 319 15.08 -6.88 -14.28
CA LYS A 319 16.38 -7.12 -14.93
C LYS A 319 16.29 -7.62 -16.37
N LEU A 320 15.10 -7.95 -16.85
CA LEU A 320 14.86 -8.30 -18.24
C LEU A 320 14.59 -7.07 -19.12
N ILE A 321 14.38 -5.88 -18.53
CA ILE A 321 14.26 -4.59 -19.22
C ILE A 321 15.66 -4.03 -19.46
N GLN A 322 16.35 -4.60 -20.45
CA GLN A 322 17.74 -4.30 -20.75
C GLN A 322 17.90 -2.93 -21.42
N LYS A 323 19.14 -2.44 -21.47
CA LYS A 323 19.49 -1.16 -22.11
C LYS A 323 18.94 -1.09 -23.54
N GLY A 324 18.22 -0.02 -23.86
CA GLY A 324 17.57 0.25 -25.14
C GLY A 324 16.19 -0.39 -25.32
N THR A 325 15.61 -1.03 -24.30
CA THR A 325 14.34 -1.77 -24.43
C THR A 325 13.14 -1.11 -23.75
N ALA A 326 13.35 -0.07 -22.92
CA ALA A 326 12.26 0.54 -22.15
C ALA A 326 11.13 1.09 -23.02
N GLU A 327 11.43 1.65 -24.20
CA GLU A 327 10.39 2.16 -25.10
C GLU A 327 9.50 1.05 -25.66
N THR A 328 10.10 -0.05 -26.15
CA THR A 328 9.36 -1.21 -26.65
C THR A 328 8.48 -1.82 -25.56
N VAL A 329 9.02 -1.97 -24.35
CA VAL A 329 8.27 -2.50 -23.21
C VAL A 329 7.14 -1.53 -22.81
N ALA A 330 7.41 -0.22 -22.72
CA ALA A 330 6.40 0.78 -22.36
C ALA A 330 5.25 0.84 -23.38
N GLN A 331 5.55 0.72 -24.68
CA GLN A 331 4.52 0.68 -25.72
C GLN A 331 3.67 -0.58 -25.62
N TYR A 332 4.29 -1.75 -25.42
CA TYR A 332 3.55 -3.01 -25.26
C TYR A 332 2.63 -2.98 -24.04
N LEU A 333 3.17 -2.62 -22.87
CA LEU A 333 2.40 -2.52 -21.64
C LEU A 333 1.33 -1.42 -21.72
N GLY A 334 1.67 -0.26 -22.28
CA GLY A 334 0.75 0.85 -22.49
C GLY A 334 -0.45 0.46 -23.35
N GLY A 335 -0.24 -0.33 -24.42
CA GLY A 335 -1.31 -0.81 -25.29
C GLY A 335 -2.31 -1.75 -24.61
N LYS A 336 -1.92 -2.43 -23.53
CA LYS A 336 -2.81 -3.31 -22.74
C LYS A 336 -3.39 -2.65 -21.50
N LEU A 337 -2.71 -1.67 -20.92
CA LEU A 337 -3.05 -1.11 -19.62
C LEU A 337 -3.74 0.24 -19.69
N ILE A 338 -3.43 1.09 -20.67
CA ILE A 338 -4.02 2.43 -20.74
C ILE A 338 -5.51 2.34 -21.07
N GLY A 339 -6.35 3.00 -20.27
CA GLY A 339 -7.81 2.94 -20.38
C GLY A 339 -8.45 1.92 -19.44
N LEU A 340 -7.66 0.99 -18.89
CA LEU A 340 -8.12 -0.03 -17.95
C LEU A 340 -8.75 0.64 -16.72
N LYS A 341 -10.03 0.32 -16.46
CA LYS A 341 -10.88 0.98 -15.46
C LYS A 341 -11.44 -0.03 -14.46
N PHE A 342 -11.28 0.25 -13.17
CA PHE A 342 -11.83 -0.58 -12.10
C PHE A 342 -11.98 0.20 -10.80
N ARG A 343 -12.80 -0.31 -9.88
CA ARG A 343 -13.04 0.31 -8.58
C ARG A 343 -12.26 -0.41 -7.48
N PRO A 344 -11.36 0.28 -6.75
CA PRO A 344 -10.71 -0.31 -5.60
C PRO A 344 -11.70 -0.50 -4.45
N MET A 345 -11.76 -1.71 -3.91
CA MET A 345 -12.71 -2.08 -2.86
C MET A 345 -12.25 -3.29 -2.04
N SER A 346 -12.90 -3.48 -0.90
CA SER A 346 -12.83 -4.73 -0.13
C SER A 346 -14.19 -5.06 0.47
N THR A 347 -14.55 -6.33 0.46
CA THR A 347 -15.86 -6.80 0.93
C THR A 347 -15.78 -8.16 1.59
N GLN A 348 -16.80 -8.48 2.38
CA GLN A 348 -17.12 -9.84 2.78
C GLN A 348 -18.45 -10.24 2.15
N THR A 349 -18.48 -11.41 1.53
CA THR A 349 -19.67 -11.98 0.92
C THR A 349 -19.88 -13.43 1.36
N LEU A 350 -21.03 -14.00 1.03
CA LEU A 350 -21.32 -15.41 1.28
C LEU A 350 -20.25 -16.27 0.58
N GLY A 351 -19.82 -17.35 1.24
CA GLY A 351 -18.78 -18.21 0.70
C GLY A 351 -19.16 -18.76 -0.67
N ASP A 352 -18.25 -18.65 -1.64
CA ASP A 352 -18.42 -19.19 -2.99
C ASP A 352 -17.09 -19.81 -3.46
N PRO A 353 -17.00 -21.15 -3.54
CA PRO A 353 -15.74 -21.82 -3.88
C PRO A 353 -15.35 -21.67 -5.36
N THR A 354 -16.25 -21.13 -6.20
CA THR A 354 -16.00 -20.93 -7.65
C THR A 354 -15.18 -19.67 -7.95
N VAL A 355 -15.10 -18.75 -6.98
CA VAL A 355 -14.39 -17.48 -7.08
C VAL A 355 -12.90 -17.67 -6.81
N GLU A 356 -12.07 -17.12 -7.70
CA GLU A 356 -10.61 -17.16 -7.59
C GLU A 356 -9.98 -15.77 -7.78
N ALA A 357 -8.78 -15.58 -7.25
CA ALA A 357 -8.01 -14.39 -7.54
C ALA A 357 -7.60 -14.40 -9.02
N GLY A 358 -7.73 -13.27 -9.71
CA GLY A 358 -7.62 -13.20 -11.17
C GLY A 358 -8.95 -13.25 -11.92
N ASP A 359 -10.08 -13.44 -11.23
CA ASP A 359 -11.40 -13.35 -11.84
C ASP A 359 -11.93 -11.90 -11.86
N LEU A 360 -12.91 -11.63 -12.73
CA LEU A 360 -13.63 -10.36 -12.79
C LEU A 360 -14.91 -10.42 -11.97
N ALA A 361 -15.30 -9.30 -11.38
CA ALA A 361 -16.57 -9.22 -10.67
C ALA A 361 -17.28 -7.87 -10.83
N TYR A 362 -18.60 -7.93 -10.96
CA TYR A 362 -19.47 -6.82 -10.59
C TYR A 362 -19.80 -6.92 -9.12
N VAL A 363 -19.72 -5.80 -8.41
CA VAL A 363 -20.09 -5.74 -7.00
C VAL A 363 -21.17 -4.70 -6.82
N THR A 364 -22.35 -5.13 -6.36
CA THR A 364 -23.50 -4.24 -6.17
C THR A 364 -23.73 -3.99 -4.69
N ASP A 365 -23.73 -2.72 -4.30
CA ASP A 365 -23.98 -2.31 -2.92
C ASP A 365 -25.47 -2.32 -2.55
N ARG A 366 -25.80 -2.08 -1.28
CA ARG A 366 -27.19 -2.01 -0.80
C ARG A 366 -27.97 -0.81 -1.35
N ARG A 367 -27.29 0.16 -1.96
CA ARG A 367 -27.86 1.33 -2.60
C ARG A 367 -28.04 1.14 -4.12
N GLN A 368 -27.81 -0.08 -4.61
CA GLN A 368 -27.91 -0.46 -6.03
C GLN A 368 -26.85 0.20 -6.92
N ASN A 369 -25.71 0.64 -6.36
CA ASN A 369 -24.56 1.03 -7.15
C ASN A 369 -23.74 -0.22 -7.49
N THR A 370 -23.40 -0.39 -8.78
CA THR A 370 -22.59 -1.50 -9.26
C THR A 370 -21.20 -1.01 -9.64
N TYR A 371 -20.18 -1.78 -9.27
CA TYR A 371 -18.77 -1.44 -9.48
C TYR A 371 -18.03 -2.56 -10.20
N ASN A 372 -17.21 -2.20 -11.19
CA ASN A 372 -16.35 -3.12 -11.94
C ASN A 372 -15.09 -3.38 -11.13
N CYS A 373 -14.85 -4.63 -10.75
CA CYS A 373 -13.79 -5.00 -9.82
C CYS A 373 -12.94 -6.13 -10.38
N LEU A 374 -11.63 -6.02 -10.19
CA LEU A 374 -10.66 -7.08 -10.46
C LEU A 374 -10.42 -7.80 -9.14
N ILE A 375 -10.71 -9.11 -9.06
CA ILE A 375 -10.45 -9.85 -7.82
C ILE A 375 -8.95 -10.06 -7.71
N THR A 376 -8.25 -9.19 -6.97
CA THR A 376 -6.80 -9.26 -6.80
C THR A 376 -6.40 -10.23 -5.70
N ASN A 377 -7.18 -10.25 -4.62
CA ASN A 377 -6.97 -11.13 -3.48
C ASN A 377 -8.33 -11.62 -2.95
N LEU A 378 -8.33 -12.87 -2.46
CA LEU A 378 -9.46 -13.42 -1.73
C LEU A 378 -9.01 -14.26 -0.54
N THR A 379 -9.91 -14.41 0.42
CA THR A 379 -9.79 -15.38 1.50
C THR A 379 -11.07 -16.18 1.60
N PHE A 380 -10.99 -17.46 1.27
CA PHE A 380 -12.09 -18.39 1.41
C PHE A 380 -12.00 -19.10 2.77
N ASN A 381 -13.09 -19.05 3.54
CA ASN A 381 -13.22 -19.79 4.80
C ASN A 381 -14.40 -20.76 4.67
N LEU A 382 -14.17 -22.05 4.90
CA LEU A 382 -15.26 -23.02 4.87
C LEU A 382 -16.23 -22.77 6.02
N GLY A 383 -17.52 -22.58 5.70
CA GLY A 383 -18.57 -22.31 6.70
C GLY A 383 -18.63 -20.85 7.18
N GLY A 384 -17.75 -19.98 6.68
CA GLY A 384 -17.70 -18.55 7.00
C GLY A 384 -17.98 -17.64 5.81
N PHE A 385 -17.81 -16.33 6.03
CA PHE A 385 -17.78 -15.37 4.93
C PHE A 385 -16.47 -15.49 4.15
N MET A 386 -16.56 -15.27 2.84
CA MET A 386 -15.42 -15.07 1.96
C MET A 386 -15.08 -13.59 1.92
N SER A 387 -13.80 -13.26 2.04
CA SER A 387 -13.29 -11.90 1.83
C SER A 387 -12.76 -11.77 0.42
N VAL A 388 -13.08 -10.65 -0.24
CA VAL A 388 -12.66 -10.33 -1.62
C VAL A 388 -12.17 -8.90 -1.64
N SER A 389 -11.06 -8.63 -2.34
CA SER A 389 -10.58 -7.28 -2.61
C SER A 389 -10.19 -7.07 -4.06
N CYS A 390 -10.30 -5.80 -4.45
CA CYS A 390 -9.74 -5.21 -5.65
C CYS A 390 -8.77 -4.13 -5.18
N ASP A 391 -7.50 -4.51 -5.07
CA ASP A 391 -6.46 -3.72 -4.42
C ASP A 391 -5.82 -2.75 -5.41
N ALA A 392 -5.87 -1.46 -5.07
CA ALA A 392 -5.13 -0.42 -5.75
C ALA A 392 -5.00 0.83 -4.88
N GLU A 393 -4.05 1.67 -5.24
CA GLU A 393 -3.97 2.99 -4.65
C GLU A 393 -5.09 3.89 -5.19
N THR A 394 -5.52 4.88 -4.41
CA THR A 394 -6.45 5.88 -4.94
C THR A 394 -5.74 6.77 -5.96
N PRO A 395 -6.45 7.33 -6.97
CA PRO A 395 -5.87 8.23 -7.95
C PRO A 395 -5.06 9.39 -7.34
N GLY A 396 -5.56 9.99 -6.26
CA GLY A 396 -4.85 11.04 -5.54
C GLY A 396 -3.54 10.58 -4.89
N LYS A 397 -3.50 9.37 -4.33
CA LYS A 397 -2.30 8.81 -3.70
C LYS A 397 -1.24 8.46 -4.74
N ASN A 398 -1.62 7.81 -5.84
CA ASN A 398 -0.71 7.50 -6.96
C ASN A 398 -0.12 8.78 -7.57
N SER A 399 -0.96 9.79 -7.83
CA SER A 399 -0.51 11.09 -8.35
C SER A 399 0.46 11.79 -7.39
N SER A 400 0.25 11.68 -6.07
CA SER A 400 1.12 12.29 -5.06
C SER A 400 2.53 11.66 -5.03
N LYS A 401 2.63 10.34 -5.25
CA LYS A 401 3.92 9.65 -5.39
C LYS A 401 4.69 10.18 -6.59
N GLN A 402 4.02 10.40 -7.72
CA GLN A 402 4.65 10.99 -8.91
C GLN A 402 5.34 12.33 -8.59
N TYR A 403 4.70 13.22 -7.83
CA TYR A 403 5.35 14.47 -7.42
C TYR A 403 6.56 14.22 -6.51
N SER A 404 6.47 13.24 -5.60
CA SER A 404 7.58 12.89 -4.72
C SER A 404 8.73 12.20 -5.44
N GLU A 405 8.46 11.30 -6.39
CA GLU A 405 9.42 10.54 -7.18
C GLU A 405 10.02 11.39 -8.29
N LEU A 406 9.28 12.29 -8.93
CA LEU A 406 9.86 13.33 -9.80
C LEU A 406 10.74 14.29 -8.99
N THR A 407 10.34 14.64 -7.77
CA THR A 407 11.19 15.46 -6.88
C THR A 407 12.43 14.67 -6.45
N GLN A 408 12.30 13.38 -6.15
CA GLN A 408 13.41 12.50 -5.80
C GLN A 408 14.32 12.20 -6.99
N ALA A 409 13.79 12.00 -8.20
CA ALA A 409 14.54 11.82 -9.44
C ALA A 409 15.24 13.10 -9.86
N ILE A 410 14.65 14.29 -9.66
CA ILE A 410 15.36 15.57 -9.81
C ILE A 410 16.45 15.71 -8.74
N VAL A 411 16.20 15.26 -7.50
CA VAL A 411 17.19 15.22 -6.42
C VAL A 411 18.25 14.13 -6.66
N GLU A 412 17.94 13.05 -7.38
CA GLU A 412 18.83 11.95 -7.74
C GLU A 412 19.67 12.30 -8.96
N ILE A 413 19.11 12.99 -9.96
CA ILE A 413 19.85 13.66 -11.04
C ILE A 413 20.81 14.70 -10.43
N ARG A 414 20.40 15.42 -9.38
CA ARG A 414 21.29 16.31 -8.62
C ARG A 414 22.30 15.54 -7.77
N LYS A 415 21.95 14.37 -7.19
CA LYS A 415 22.88 13.48 -6.48
C LYS A 415 23.85 12.78 -7.43
N GLU A 416 23.48 12.51 -8.67
CA GLU A 416 24.34 11.93 -9.70
C GLU A 416 25.30 12.97 -10.25
N ALA A 417 24.84 14.20 -10.43
CA ALA A 417 25.73 15.35 -10.61
C ALA A 417 26.68 15.52 -9.41
N GLN A 418 26.29 15.06 -8.21
CA GLN A 418 27.15 14.98 -7.01
C GLN A 418 27.99 13.68 -6.91
N LYS A 419 27.57 12.55 -7.51
CA LYS A 419 28.33 11.27 -7.57
C LYS A 419 29.50 11.32 -8.55
N GLN A 420 29.57 12.34 -9.41
CA GLN A 420 30.83 12.72 -10.08
C GLN A 420 31.91 13.18 -9.08
N ALA A 421 31.66 13.20 -7.76
CA ALA A 421 32.70 12.89 -6.78
C ALA A 421 32.83 11.38 -6.58
N SER A 422 33.38 10.72 -7.59
CA SER A 422 34.04 9.43 -7.44
C SER A 422 34.96 9.46 -6.22
N SER A 423 34.94 8.40 -5.40
CA SER A 423 35.81 8.28 -4.23
C SER A 423 37.25 8.62 -4.61
N LEU A 424 37.93 9.46 -3.81
CA LEU A 424 39.33 9.84 -4.07
C LEU A 424 40.22 8.62 -4.31
N ALA A 425 39.92 7.48 -3.67
CA ALA A 425 40.61 6.21 -3.88
C ALA A 425 40.47 5.66 -5.32
N THR A 426 39.29 5.76 -5.93
CA THR A 426 39.05 5.35 -7.32
C THR A 426 39.77 6.29 -8.29
N VAL A 427 39.68 7.61 -8.06
CA VAL A 427 40.40 8.63 -8.86
C VAL A 427 41.91 8.40 -8.81
N MET A 428 42.45 8.09 -7.64
CA MET A 428 43.89 7.82 -7.46
C MET A 428 44.35 6.50 -8.08
N SER A 429 43.45 5.51 -8.25
CA SER A 429 43.79 4.20 -8.85
C SER A 429 43.89 4.22 -10.39
N GLN A 430 43.30 5.24 -11.03
CA GLN A 430 43.24 5.38 -12.50
C GLN A 430 44.03 6.60 -13.04
N ALA A 431 44.70 7.36 -12.17
CA ALA A 431 45.36 8.61 -12.55
C ALA A 431 46.67 8.38 -13.33
N PHE A 432 46.76 8.95 -14.53
CA PHE A 432 48.04 9.18 -15.22
C PHE A 432 48.78 10.39 -14.60
N GLY A 433 50.10 10.45 -14.76
CA GLY A 433 50.91 11.56 -14.24
C GLY A 433 50.55 12.92 -14.86
N VAL A 434 50.81 14.01 -14.13
CA VAL A 434 50.57 15.40 -14.57
C VAL A 434 51.77 15.99 -15.29
N PHE A 435 51.53 16.89 -16.24
CA PHE A 435 52.58 17.74 -16.82
C PHE A 435 52.82 18.96 -15.92
N LYS A 436 54.06 19.47 -15.90
CA LYS A 436 54.48 20.61 -15.07
C LYS A 436 54.97 21.75 -15.94
N THR A 437 54.57 22.98 -15.59
CA THR A 437 55.12 24.22 -16.15
C THR A 437 55.51 25.16 -15.01
N GLU A 438 56.67 25.79 -15.15
CA GLU A 438 57.22 26.75 -14.19
C GLU A 438 57.25 28.14 -14.83
N GLU A 439 56.76 29.13 -14.10
CA GLU A 439 56.73 30.53 -14.53
C GLU A 439 57.51 31.37 -13.52
N ALA A 440 58.76 31.71 -13.88
CA ALA A 440 59.61 32.59 -13.08
C ALA A 440 59.09 34.03 -13.13
N GLN A 441 58.95 34.64 -11.98
CA GLN A 441 58.52 36.02 -11.80
C GLN A 441 59.74 36.96 -11.72
N GLU A 442 59.53 38.26 -11.92
CA GLU A 442 60.61 39.27 -11.91
C GLU A 442 61.36 39.35 -10.57
N ASP A 443 60.71 38.97 -9.47
CA ASP A 443 61.29 38.93 -8.12
C ASP A 443 62.08 37.64 -7.82
N GLY A 444 62.19 36.73 -8.79
CA GLY A 444 62.86 35.44 -8.66
C GLY A 444 61.99 34.34 -8.03
N SER A 445 60.74 34.63 -7.67
CA SER A 445 59.78 33.60 -7.25
C SER A 445 59.27 32.78 -8.45
N ILE A 446 58.71 31.61 -8.17
CA ILE A 446 58.23 30.69 -9.22
C ILE A 446 56.78 30.33 -8.94
N ILE A 447 55.92 30.50 -9.93
CA ILE A 447 54.57 29.95 -9.95
C ILE A 447 54.61 28.58 -10.61
N TYR A 448 54.01 27.59 -9.96
CA TYR A 448 53.91 26.24 -10.50
C TYR A 448 52.53 25.97 -11.06
N TYR A 449 52.48 25.37 -12.26
CA TYR A 449 51.29 24.83 -12.87
C TYR A 449 51.45 23.32 -13.07
N MET A 450 50.50 22.55 -12.56
CA MET A 450 50.30 21.14 -12.98
C MET A 450 49.08 21.08 -13.89
N HIS A 451 49.11 20.27 -14.95
CA HIS A 451 48.05 20.26 -15.94
C HIS A 451 47.94 18.95 -16.75
N ASP A 452 46.83 18.78 -17.47
CA ASP A 452 46.40 17.50 -18.07
C ASP A 452 46.86 17.25 -19.51
N LYS A 453 47.50 18.23 -20.17
CA LYS A 453 48.01 18.11 -21.55
C LYS A 453 49.50 18.45 -21.64
N PRO A 454 50.20 18.14 -22.75
CA PRO A 454 51.62 18.46 -22.87
C PRO A 454 51.94 19.96 -22.74
N THR A 455 51.00 20.84 -23.10
CA THR A 455 51.15 22.29 -22.98
C THR A 455 50.08 22.92 -22.09
N LEU A 456 50.46 23.97 -21.35
CA LEU A 456 49.55 24.69 -20.45
C LEU A 456 48.37 25.34 -21.21
N ALA A 457 48.61 25.82 -22.43
CA ALA A 457 47.58 26.51 -23.23
C ALA A 457 46.47 25.58 -23.74
N GLU A 458 46.78 24.29 -23.93
CA GLU A 458 45.82 23.27 -24.37
C GLU A 458 45.09 22.60 -23.20
N SER A 459 45.59 22.81 -21.97
CA SER A 459 45.07 22.16 -20.77
C SER A 459 43.80 22.84 -20.27
N LYS A 460 42.84 22.02 -19.84
CA LYS A 460 41.60 22.50 -19.22
C LYS A 460 41.65 22.35 -17.71
N CYS A 461 42.29 21.29 -17.23
CA CYS A 461 42.49 21.07 -15.81
C CYS A 461 43.86 21.61 -15.40
N ILE A 462 43.88 22.64 -14.57
CA ILE A 462 45.10 23.34 -14.17
C ILE A 462 45.09 23.50 -12.66
N TRP A 463 46.15 23.02 -12.02
CA TRP A 463 46.45 23.27 -10.61
C TRP A 463 47.55 24.32 -10.52
N LYS A 464 47.26 25.46 -9.88
CA LYS A 464 48.18 26.58 -9.74
C LYS A 464 48.60 26.73 -8.29
N PHE A 465 49.91 26.80 -8.06
CA PHE A 465 50.52 27.09 -6.77
C PHE A 465 51.16 28.48 -6.81
N THR A 466 50.72 29.36 -5.91
CA THR A 466 51.34 30.67 -5.64
C THR A 466 51.75 30.75 -4.18
N ALA A 467 52.37 31.87 -3.76
CA ALA A 467 52.67 32.11 -2.35
C ALA A 467 51.40 32.19 -1.48
N ASP A 468 50.28 32.63 -2.06
CA ASP A 468 49.04 32.93 -1.33
C ASP A 468 47.97 31.87 -1.44
N ALA A 469 48.01 31.01 -2.47
CA ALA A 469 46.96 30.03 -2.70
C ALA A 469 47.43 28.80 -3.49
N PHE A 470 46.71 27.71 -3.28
CA PHE A 470 46.72 26.55 -4.16
C PHE A 470 45.29 26.28 -4.64
N ALA A 471 45.07 26.35 -5.95
CA ALA A 471 43.73 26.24 -6.53
C ALA A 471 43.72 25.41 -7.82
N VAL A 472 42.56 24.85 -8.11
CA VAL A 472 42.28 24.11 -9.35
C VAL A 472 41.29 24.88 -10.22
N SER A 473 41.51 24.79 -11.52
CA SER A 473 40.62 25.25 -12.57
C SER A 473 40.30 24.08 -13.49
N THR A 474 39.05 24.01 -13.98
CA THR A 474 38.60 23.00 -14.95
C THR A 474 38.17 23.62 -16.30
N ASP A 475 38.44 24.91 -16.51
CA ASP A 475 38.04 25.67 -17.70
C ASP A 475 39.21 26.38 -18.40
N GLY A 476 40.44 25.92 -18.15
CA GLY A 476 41.67 26.47 -18.72
C GLY A 476 42.16 27.74 -18.01
N GLY A 477 41.92 27.86 -16.70
CA GLY A 477 42.43 28.96 -15.87
C GLY A 477 41.56 30.21 -15.87
N ARG A 478 40.31 30.14 -16.36
CA ARG A 478 39.39 31.29 -16.36
C ARG A 478 38.68 31.44 -15.02
N THR A 479 38.31 30.33 -14.40
CA THR A 479 37.74 30.28 -13.05
C THR A 479 38.47 29.26 -12.18
N TRP A 480 38.49 29.52 -10.87
CA TRP A 480 39.12 28.68 -9.86
C TRP A 480 38.03 28.11 -8.96
N ASN A 481 37.61 26.88 -9.23
CA ASN A 481 36.41 26.27 -8.66
C ASN A 481 36.66 25.52 -7.34
N ALA A 482 37.92 25.26 -6.97
CA ALA A 482 38.28 24.79 -5.64
C ALA A 482 39.71 25.18 -5.26
N GLY A 483 40.01 25.32 -3.97
CA GLY A 483 41.34 25.67 -3.48
C GLY A 483 41.40 26.07 -2.02
N LEU A 484 42.64 26.28 -1.55
CA LEU A 484 42.99 26.78 -0.22
C LEU A 484 43.84 28.04 -0.36
N ASP A 485 43.58 29.04 0.50
CA ASP A 485 44.41 30.24 0.59
C ASP A 485 45.22 30.29 1.90
N SER A 486 46.18 31.21 1.96
CA SER A 486 47.06 31.45 3.11
C SER A 486 46.33 31.99 4.34
N SER A 487 45.09 32.45 4.18
CA SER A 487 44.22 32.91 5.29
C SER A 487 43.42 31.77 5.92
N GLY A 488 43.51 30.55 5.38
CA GLY A 488 42.80 29.38 5.88
C GLY A 488 41.39 29.22 5.31
N ASN A 489 41.03 29.97 4.26
CA ASN A 489 39.76 29.78 3.58
C ASN A 489 39.84 28.57 2.64
N ALA A 490 38.74 27.82 2.57
CA ALA A 490 38.60 26.69 1.68
C ALA A 490 37.37 26.87 0.80
N THR A 491 37.55 26.77 -0.52
CA THR A 491 36.46 26.66 -1.49
C THR A 491 36.45 25.25 -2.03
N VAL A 492 35.38 24.51 -1.79
CA VAL A 492 35.25 23.11 -2.23
C VAL A 492 33.82 22.82 -2.67
N ASN A 493 33.68 21.97 -3.68
CA ASN A 493 32.37 21.52 -4.14
C ASN A 493 31.80 20.42 -3.24
N ILE A 494 32.66 19.55 -2.71
CA ILE A 494 32.30 18.42 -1.84
C ILE A 494 33.31 18.31 -0.70
N LEU A 495 32.79 18.19 0.53
CA LEU A 495 33.58 17.96 1.73
C LEU A 495 33.22 16.59 2.31
N SER A 496 34.18 15.68 2.32
CA SER A 496 34.09 14.41 3.04
C SER A 496 35.06 14.46 4.22
N ALA A 497 34.54 14.33 5.44
CA ALA A 497 35.32 14.44 6.67
C ALA A 497 34.82 13.43 7.72
N ILE A 498 35.72 12.94 8.58
CA ILE A 498 35.39 12.05 9.71
C ILE A 498 34.58 12.83 10.78
N GLY A 499 34.88 14.12 10.94
CA GLY A 499 34.16 15.04 11.82
C GLY A 499 34.44 16.49 11.46
N ILE A 500 33.50 17.37 11.81
CA ILE A 500 33.59 18.82 11.61
C ILE A 500 33.36 19.48 12.97
N ASN A 501 34.36 20.23 13.45
CA ASN A 501 34.22 21.06 14.64
C ASN A 501 34.12 22.53 14.20
N CYS A 502 33.01 23.18 14.51
CA CYS A 502 32.68 24.50 14.00
C CYS A 502 31.77 25.25 14.97
N ASP A 503 31.88 26.58 14.99
CA ASP A 503 30.97 27.44 15.75
C ASP A 503 29.62 27.64 15.03
N TRP A 504 29.63 27.65 13.69
CA TRP A 504 28.44 27.84 12.87
C TRP A 504 28.50 27.08 11.54
N ILE A 505 27.33 26.68 11.05
CA ILE A 505 27.10 26.15 9.70
C ILE A 505 25.90 26.88 9.12
N HIS A 506 26.06 27.50 7.94
CA HIS A 506 24.96 28.08 7.18
C HIS A 506 24.71 27.23 5.92
N ALA A 507 23.60 26.49 5.90
CA ALA A 507 23.29 25.53 4.84
C ALA A 507 21.79 25.54 4.48
N GLY A 508 21.45 25.05 3.30
CA GLY A 508 20.05 24.88 2.86
C GLY A 508 19.40 23.61 3.41
N THR A 509 19.97 22.44 3.12
CA THR A 509 19.42 21.13 3.53
C THR A 509 20.44 20.35 4.36
N LEU A 510 20.01 19.86 5.53
CA LEU A 510 20.77 18.95 6.38
C LEU A 510 20.10 17.58 6.37
N THR A 511 20.79 16.55 5.87
CA THR A 511 20.33 15.15 5.93
C THR A 511 21.25 14.37 6.87
N LEU A 512 20.67 13.71 7.88
CA LEU A 512 21.37 12.85 8.82
C LEU A 512 20.79 11.43 8.67
N GLY A 513 21.62 10.40 8.47
CA GLY A 513 21.10 9.04 8.32
C GLY A 513 21.05 8.52 6.89
N GLY A 514 20.28 7.45 6.67
CA GLY A 514 20.06 6.83 5.36
C GLY A 514 21.07 5.73 5.02
N TYR A 515 20.82 4.97 3.96
CA TYR A 515 21.63 3.79 3.59
C TYR A 515 22.97 4.25 2.96
N ASN A 516 24.20 4.09 3.50
CA ASN A 516 24.74 3.45 4.73
C ASN A 516 25.53 4.45 5.62
N ASN A 517 24.82 5.41 6.24
CA ASN A 517 25.16 5.85 7.60
C ASN A 517 23.86 6.04 8.40
N GLN A 518 23.19 4.91 8.63
CA GLN A 518 21.78 4.80 9.01
C GLN A 518 21.47 5.22 10.46
N ASN A 519 20.19 5.54 10.73
CA ASN A 519 19.68 6.05 12.01
C ASN A 519 20.32 7.37 12.50
N GLY A 520 20.42 8.34 11.59
CA GLY A 520 20.92 9.68 11.86
C GLY A 520 20.32 10.30 13.12
N LYS A 521 21.15 11.06 13.85
CA LYS A 521 20.82 11.60 15.16
C LYS A 521 21.33 13.03 15.28
N LEU A 522 20.43 13.95 15.59
CA LEU A 522 20.79 15.28 16.08
C LEU A 522 20.84 15.26 17.61
N VAL A 523 21.89 15.80 18.21
CA VAL A 523 22.05 15.88 19.68
C VAL A 523 22.48 17.29 20.07
N MET A 524 21.74 17.90 20.98
CA MET A 524 22.07 19.18 21.60
C MET A 524 22.48 18.93 23.05
N GLN A 525 23.66 19.41 23.43
CA GLN A 525 24.21 19.30 24.78
C GLN A 525 24.42 20.67 25.40
N ASP A 526 24.34 20.75 26.72
CA ASP A 526 24.80 21.94 27.46
C ASP A 526 26.32 21.92 27.68
N ALA A 527 26.84 22.95 28.36
CA ALA A 527 28.27 23.08 28.67
C ALA A 527 28.84 21.95 29.54
N SER A 528 27.98 21.15 30.20
CA SER A 528 28.38 19.98 31.00
C SER A 528 28.40 18.68 30.20
N GLY A 529 27.98 18.71 28.93
CA GLY A 529 27.82 17.53 28.07
C GLY A 529 26.48 16.80 28.28
N THR A 530 25.57 17.35 29.07
CA THR A 530 24.24 16.75 29.30
C THR A 530 23.34 17.01 28.11
N VAL A 531 22.64 15.97 27.63
CA VAL A 531 21.73 16.08 26.47
C VAL A 531 20.48 16.88 26.84
N GLN A 532 20.29 18.03 26.21
CA GLN A 532 19.12 18.90 26.36
C GLN A 532 18.06 18.66 25.27
N GLY A 533 18.46 18.08 24.14
CA GLY A 533 17.51 17.66 23.11
C GLY A 533 18.10 16.68 22.10
N ARG A 534 17.25 15.84 21.51
CA ARG A 534 17.61 14.92 20.43
C ARG A 534 16.46 14.73 19.44
N TRP A 535 16.82 14.48 18.19
CA TRP A 535 15.90 14.04 17.14
C TRP A 535 16.47 12.80 16.45
N ASN A 536 15.69 11.72 16.44
CA ASN A 536 16.02 10.44 15.80
C ASN A 536 14.75 9.66 15.41
N ASN A 537 14.88 8.37 15.08
CA ASN A 537 13.75 7.50 14.71
C ASN A 537 12.68 7.32 15.80
N GLY A 538 12.99 7.64 17.06
CA GLY A 538 12.06 7.61 18.19
C GLY A 538 11.32 8.94 18.40
N GLY A 539 11.52 9.92 17.52
CA GLY A 539 10.90 11.24 17.58
C GLY A 539 11.79 12.32 18.20
N ILE A 540 11.15 13.34 18.77
CA ILE A 540 11.81 14.52 19.36
C ILE A 540 11.76 14.39 20.88
N TYR A 541 12.92 14.48 21.51
CA TYR A 541 13.06 14.63 22.96
C TYR A 541 13.72 15.97 23.26
N THR A 542 13.19 16.67 24.26
CA THR A 542 13.73 17.95 24.75
C THR A 542 13.45 18.11 26.23
N THR A 543 14.41 18.67 26.97
CA THR A 543 14.24 19.15 28.35
C THR A 543 13.70 20.59 28.37
N GLY A 544 14.00 21.37 27.33
CA GLY A 544 13.49 22.72 27.11
C GLY A 544 12.15 22.75 26.36
N PRO A 545 11.51 23.92 26.26
CA PRO A 545 10.22 24.06 25.60
C PRO A 545 10.29 23.97 24.07
N ILE A 546 9.26 23.35 23.48
CA ILE A 546 8.91 23.53 22.06
C ILE A 546 7.84 24.61 22.00
N THR A 547 8.15 25.75 21.37
CA THR A 547 7.25 26.91 21.34
C THR A 547 6.90 27.28 19.90
N SER A 548 5.61 27.52 19.66
CA SER A 548 5.08 28.10 18.43
C SER A 548 4.49 29.47 18.76
N ASP A 549 5.11 30.52 18.23
CA ASP A 549 4.66 31.91 18.40
C ASP A 549 3.90 32.40 17.15
N ASN A 550 2.80 33.11 17.37
CA ASN A 550 2.16 33.93 16.34
C ASN A 550 2.63 35.39 16.53
N PRO A 551 3.56 35.90 15.70
CA PRO A 551 4.14 37.23 15.90
C PRO A 551 3.13 38.37 15.67
N LYS A 552 2.08 38.13 14.88
CA LYS A 552 1.06 39.13 14.57
C LYS A 552 0.14 39.36 15.76
N ASP A 553 -0.39 38.26 16.32
CA ASP A 553 -1.40 38.31 17.39
C ASP A 553 -0.78 38.15 18.80
N LYS A 554 0.53 37.85 18.85
CA LYS A 554 1.34 37.64 20.06
C LYS A 554 0.88 36.49 20.95
N TYR A 555 0.15 35.53 20.39
CA TYR A 555 -0.22 34.29 21.08
C TYR A 555 0.88 33.26 20.91
N SER A 556 1.00 32.35 21.88
CA SER A 556 1.90 31.22 21.73
C SER A 556 1.42 29.97 22.40
N ILE A 557 1.90 28.84 21.87
CA ILE A 557 1.72 27.52 22.47
C ILE A 557 3.11 26.99 22.80
N SER A 558 3.28 26.50 24.02
CA SER A 558 4.54 25.93 24.49
C SER A 558 4.32 24.57 25.14
N ILE A 559 5.07 23.56 24.71
CA ILE A 559 5.05 22.22 25.29
C ILE A 559 6.32 22.04 26.11
N ASN A 560 6.17 21.88 27.43
CA ASN A 560 7.27 21.60 28.36
C ASN A 560 6.70 21.03 29.68
N ASN A 561 7.56 20.39 30.48
CA ASN A 561 7.21 19.89 31.82
C ASN A 561 5.94 19.00 31.86
N GLY A 562 5.67 18.25 30.80
CA GLY A 562 4.48 17.39 30.69
C GLY A 562 3.16 18.14 30.45
N CYS A 563 3.21 19.43 30.11
CA CYS A 563 2.05 20.29 29.90
C CYS A 563 2.11 20.99 28.53
N CYS A 564 0.94 21.35 28.01
CA CYS A 564 0.79 22.28 26.90
C CYS A 564 0.24 23.61 27.44
N TYR A 565 1.04 24.67 27.35
CA TYR A 565 0.71 26.00 27.80
C TYR A 565 0.23 26.85 26.63
N ILE A 566 -0.93 27.47 26.78
CA ILE A 566 -1.50 28.45 25.85
C ILE A 566 -1.30 29.83 26.47
N ARG A 567 -0.66 30.75 25.74
CA ARG A 567 -0.32 32.08 26.22
C ARG A 567 -1.02 33.15 25.39
N GLY A 568 -1.56 34.15 26.07
CA GLY A 568 -2.18 35.32 25.45
C GLY A 568 -1.15 36.37 25.02
N ALA A 569 -1.63 37.46 24.41
CA ALA A 569 -0.83 38.51 23.77
C ALA A 569 0.24 39.18 24.67
N ASN A 570 0.05 39.14 26.00
CA ASN A 570 0.96 39.70 26.99
C ASN A 570 1.99 38.68 27.50
N GLY A 571 2.05 37.48 26.91
CA GLY A 571 2.92 36.38 27.32
C GLY A 571 2.43 35.61 28.56
N THR A 572 1.33 36.03 29.17
CA THR A 572 0.70 35.35 30.31
C THR A 572 0.03 34.05 29.88
N THR A 573 0.21 32.98 30.65
CA THR A 573 -0.51 31.71 30.44
C THR A 573 -2.01 31.93 30.62
N THR A 574 -2.78 31.71 29.55
CA THR A 574 -4.23 31.82 29.52
C THR A 574 -4.94 30.47 29.47
N GLY A 575 -4.21 29.39 29.23
CA GLY A 575 -4.72 28.04 29.35
C GLY A 575 -3.62 27.01 29.50
N ILE A 576 -3.97 25.86 30.06
CA ILE A 576 -3.07 24.72 30.24
C ILE A 576 -3.84 23.44 29.91
N ILE A 577 -3.21 22.56 29.14
CA ILE A 577 -3.63 21.16 29.02
C ILE A 577 -2.58 20.33 29.74
N SER A 578 -3.00 19.55 30.72
CA SER A 578 -2.08 18.83 31.63
C SER A 578 -2.67 17.53 32.13
N TYR A 579 -1.80 16.63 32.57
CA TYR A 579 -2.20 15.46 33.34
C TYR A 579 -2.15 15.78 34.84
N ILE A 580 -3.31 15.85 35.49
CA ILE A 580 -3.45 16.19 36.92
C ILE A 580 -4.45 15.22 37.56
N ASN A 581 -4.14 14.74 38.77
CA ASN A 581 -5.04 13.90 39.59
C ASN A 581 -5.59 12.65 38.89
N GLY A 582 -4.75 11.96 38.09
CA GLY A 582 -5.14 10.72 37.44
C GLY A 582 -6.04 10.93 36.22
N GLY A 583 -5.88 12.04 35.50
CA GLY A 583 -6.69 12.39 34.34
C GLY A 583 -6.14 13.57 33.55
N ILE A 584 -6.82 13.90 32.45
CA ILE A 584 -6.52 15.05 31.59
C ILE A 584 -7.36 16.26 32.06
N THR A 585 -6.72 17.40 32.25
CA THR A 585 -7.39 18.68 32.47
C THR A 585 -7.15 19.64 31.32
N VAL A 586 -8.19 20.42 31.00
CA VAL A 586 -8.10 21.59 30.13
C VAL A 586 -8.55 22.79 30.94
N ASP A 587 -7.59 23.64 31.27
CA ASP A 587 -7.74 24.80 32.12
C ASP A 587 -7.71 26.10 31.31
N SER A 588 -8.56 27.06 31.68
CA SER A 588 -8.50 28.44 31.21
C SER A 588 -8.27 29.39 32.38
N TYR A 589 -7.28 30.26 32.24
CA TYR A 589 -6.82 31.24 33.22
C TYR A 589 -6.94 32.65 32.63
N GLY A 590 -7.88 33.46 33.10
CA GLY A 590 -8.12 34.79 32.51
C GLY A 590 -8.95 35.71 33.40
N GLY A 591 -8.78 35.62 34.72
CA GLY A 591 -9.58 36.35 35.72
C GLY A 591 -10.79 35.57 36.25
N LYS A 592 -11.30 34.62 35.46
CA LYS A 592 -12.27 33.59 35.87
C LYS A 592 -11.79 32.24 35.36
N THR A 593 -11.77 31.23 36.22
CA THR A 593 -11.28 29.89 35.86
C THR A 593 -12.41 29.00 35.38
N SER A 594 -12.14 28.28 34.30
CA SER A 594 -12.97 27.17 33.81
C SER A 594 -12.09 25.97 33.53
N ARG A 595 -12.61 24.77 33.83
CA ARG A 595 -11.89 23.51 33.67
C ARG A 595 -12.81 22.41 33.17
N LEU A 596 -12.33 21.68 32.17
CA LEU A 596 -12.78 20.33 31.85
C LEU A 596 -11.80 19.32 32.47
N THR A 597 -12.31 18.33 33.17
CA THR A 597 -11.53 17.22 33.75
C THR A 597 -12.07 15.89 33.23
N LEU A 598 -11.20 15.03 32.71
CA LEU A 598 -11.48 13.65 32.33
C LEU A 598 -10.55 12.74 33.12
N THR A 599 -11.07 11.98 34.08
CA THR A 599 -10.28 11.11 34.95
C THR A 599 -10.28 9.66 34.49
N ASN A 600 -9.20 8.94 34.81
CA ASN A 600 -9.03 7.52 34.45
C ASN A 600 -10.07 6.59 35.09
N ASP A 601 -10.74 7.03 36.15
CA ASP A 601 -11.87 6.31 36.78
C ASP A 601 -13.20 6.50 36.02
N GLY A 602 -13.16 7.09 34.81
CA GLY A 602 -14.30 7.24 33.92
C GLY A 602 -15.17 8.47 34.21
N LYS A 603 -14.79 9.36 35.14
CA LYS A 603 -15.55 10.58 35.41
C LYS A 603 -15.18 11.72 34.44
N ALA A 604 -16.19 12.47 34.05
CA ALA A 604 -16.04 13.73 33.34
C ALA A 604 -16.67 14.86 34.17
N MET A 605 -15.95 15.97 34.32
CA MET A 605 -16.41 17.10 35.11
C MET A 605 -16.14 18.41 34.39
N LEU A 606 -17.18 19.25 34.30
CA LEU A 606 -17.10 20.63 33.84
C LEU A 606 -17.25 21.54 35.06
N THR A 607 -16.29 22.43 35.28
CA THR A 607 -16.34 23.46 36.33
C THR A 607 -16.10 24.84 35.73
N SER A 608 -16.87 25.83 36.15
CA SER A 608 -16.76 27.21 35.70
C SER A 608 -17.10 28.14 36.86
N SER A 609 -16.34 29.21 37.01
CA SER A 609 -16.66 30.31 37.93
C SER A 609 -17.75 31.25 37.40
N GLY A 610 -18.08 31.15 36.11
CA GLY A 610 -19.20 31.83 35.47
C GLY A 610 -20.38 30.87 35.31
N SER A 611 -20.75 30.63 34.05
CA SER A 611 -21.75 29.64 33.65
C SER A 611 -21.13 28.53 32.80
N ILE A 612 -21.84 27.41 32.69
CA ILE A 612 -21.60 26.36 31.69
C ILE A 612 -22.86 26.31 30.82
N THR A 613 -22.70 26.48 29.51
CA THR A 613 -23.79 26.38 28.54
C THR A 613 -23.60 25.12 27.72
N VAL A 614 -24.59 24.22 27.75
CA VAL A 614 -24.66 23.03 26.89
C VAL A 614 -25.81 23.24 25.91
N GLY A 615 -25.50 23.44 24.62
CA GLY A 615 -26.48 23.69 23.57
C GLY A 615 -26.66 22.49 22.65
N ALA A 616 -27.91 22.20 22.27
CA ALA A 616 -28.26 21.23 21.24
C ALA A 616 -29.38 21.81 20.36
N ASN A 617 -29.26 21.69 19.04
CA ASN A 617 -30.31 22.14 18.10
C ASN A 617 -31.52 21.19 18.05
N GLY A 618 -31.35 19.95 18.54
CA GLY A 618 -32.41 18.95 18.67
C GLY A 618 -32.71 18.66 20.14
N THR A 619 -32.36 17.46 20.62
CA THR A 619 -32.63 17.01 21.99
C THR A 619 -31.35 16.90 22.81
N LEU A 620 -31.40 17.29 24.09
CA LEU A 620 -30.35 16.99 25.08
C LEU A 620 -30.80 15.82 25.96
N ASN A 621 -30.15 14.67 25.80
CA ASN A 621 -30.43 13.48 26.61
C ASN A 621 -29.46 13.39 27.78
N LEU A 622 -29.97 13.47 29.02
CA LEU A 622 -29.21 13.23 30.24
C LEU A 622 -29.63 11.89 30.84
N SER A 623 -28.77 10.88 30.74
CA SER A 623 -29.01 9.54 31.27
C SER A 623 -28.06 9.25 32.41
N GLY A 624 -28.60 8.89 33.57
CA GLY A 624 -27.86 8.57 34.79
C GLY A 624 -28.83 8.21 35.91
N ASN A 625 -28.47 7.26 36.76
CA ASN A 625 -29.30 6.84 37.88
C ASN A 625 -28.54 7.04 39.21
N PRO A 626 -28.79 8.11 39.98
CA PRO A 626 -29.71 9.24 39.71
C PRO A 626 -29.07 10.41 38.94
N VAL A 627 -29.89 11.26 38.30
CA VAL A 627 -29.52 12.62 37.89
C VAL A 627 -29.76 13.55 39.08
N ASN A 628 -28.70 14.22 39.57
CA ASN A 628 -28.81 15.12 40.73
C ASN A 628 -28.73 16.58 40.28
N ILE A 629 -29.75 17.38 40.62
CA ILE A 629 -29.78 18.83 40.38
C ILE A 629 -29.70 19.55 41.73
N GLY A 630 -28.58 20.21 42.01
CA GLY A 630 -28.37 20.93 43.28
C GLY A 630 -29.27 22.17 43.40
N GLY A 631 -29.80 22.43 44.60
CA GLY A 631 -30.59 23.64 44.90
C GLY A 631 -32.05 23.63 44.42
N GLY A 632 -32.52 22.55 43.80
CA GLY A 632 -33.92 22.41 43.39
C GLY A 632 -34.88 22.29 44.58
N LYS A 633 -36.05 22.93 44.47
CA LYS A 633 -37.09 22.86 45.51
C LYS A 633 -37.91 21.57 45.39
N THR A 634 -38.34 21.04 46.53
CA THR A 634 -39.33 19.97 46.62
C THR A 634 -40.68 20.59 46.93
N GLY A 635 -41.73 20.20 46.22
CA GLY A 635 -43.07 20.72 46.43
C GLY A 635 -44.00 20.47 45.26
N THR A 636 -45.22 20.99 45.37
CA THR A 636 -46.26 20.85 44.35
C THR A 636 -46.57 22.22 43.76
N ALA A 637 -46.48 22.35 42.44
CA ALA A 637 -47.01 23.49 41.70
C ALA A 637 -48.47 23.22 41.35
N ASN A 638 -49.40 23.95 41.97
CA ASN A 638 -50.83 23.84 41.69
C ASN A 638 -51.25 24.91 40.68
N PHE A 639 -52.03 24.52 39.68
CA PHE A 639 -52.59 25.43 38.67
C PHE A 639 -54.05 25.75 38.97
N SER A 640 -54.53 26.88 38.46
CA SER A 640 -55.88 27.39 38.75
C SER A 640 -57.03 26.50 38.24
N ASP A 641 -56.75 25.61 37.30
CA ASP A 641 -57.70 24.64 36.76
C ASP A 641 -57.84 23.38 37.63
N GLY A 642 -57.07 23.28 38.73
CA GLY A 642 -57.05 22.13 39.64
C GLY A 642 -56.01 21.07 39.29
N SER A 643 -55.23 21.26 38.22
CA SER A 643 -54.08 20.39 37.93
C SER A 643 -52.89 20.70 38.85
N TYR A 644 -51.97 19.75 38.98
CA TYR A 644 -50.72 19.97 39.72
C TYR A 644 -49.55 19.16 39.18
N LEU A 645 -48.34 19.67 39.42
CA LEU A 645 -47.07 19.00 39.19
C LEU A 645 -46.31 18.86 40.51
N THR A 646 -45.77 17.67 40.78
CA THR A 646 -44.95 17.37 41.95
C THR A 646 -43.48 17.31 41.57
N PHE A 647 -42.67 18.10 42.27
CA PHE A 647 -41.23 18.16 42.09
C PHE A 647 -40.52 17.62 43.33
N LYS A 648 -39.45 16.85 43.13
CA LYS A 648 -38.52 16.41 44.18
C LYS A 648 -37.11 16.89 43.83
N GLY A 649 -36.55 17.78 44.65
CA GLY A 649 -35.22 18.35 44.40
C GLY A 649 -35.12 19.07 43.06
N GLY A 650 -36.19 19.73 42.60
CA GLY A 650 -36.26 20.41 41.29
C GLY A 650 -36.53 19.51 40.08
N ILE A 651 -36.61 18.19 40.27
CA ILE A 651 -36.95 17.23 39.21
C ILE A 651 -38.45 16.95 39.25
N LEU A 652 -39.13 17.03 38.10
CA LEU A 652 -40.54 16.64 37.99
C LEU A 652 -40.67 15.13 38.22
N THR A 653 -41.40 14.72 39.25
CA THR A 653 -41.57 13.31 39.64
C THR A 653 -42.99 12.79 39.42
N GLY A 654 -43.92 13.68 39.09
CA GLY A 654 -45.25 13.29 38.66
C GLY A 654 -46.22 14.46 38.67
N GLY A 655 -47.48 14.21 38.34
CA GLY A 655 -48.52 15.23 38.35
C GLY A 655 -49.91 14.66 38.08
N LYS A 656 -50.92 15.53 38.15
CA LYS A 656 -52.30 15.19 37.81
C LYS A 656 -52.96 16.34 37.05
N THR A 657 -53.63 16.03 35.95
CA THR A 657 -54.45 17.00 35.21
C THR A 657 -55.80 17.22 35.89
N ALA A 658 -56.47 18.33 35.59
CA ALA A 658 -57.82 18.63 36.09
C ALA A 658 -58.85 17.55 35.73
N SER A 659 -58.67 16.89 34.58
CA SER A 659 -59.49 15.76 34.11
C SER A 659 -59.20 14.42 34.79
N GLY A 660 -58.17 14.36 35.63
CA GLY A 660 -57.84 13.17 36.43
C GLY A 660 -56.65 12.34 35.95
N SER A 661 -56.04 12.65 34.80
CA SER A 661 -54.91 11.90 34.23
C SER A 661 -53.64 12.15 35.03
N THR A 662 -52.93 11.10 35.39
CA THR A 662 -51.63 11.16 36.09
C THR A 662 -50.48 10.88 35.14
N PHE A 663 -49.33 11.51 35.37
CA PHE A 663 -48.07 11.22 34.69
C PHE A 663 -46.91 11.29 35.67
#